data_AF-A0A3D4A2N7-F1
#
_entry.id   AF-A0A3D4A2N7-F1
#
_cell.length_a   1.000
_cell.length_b   1.000
_cell.length_c   1.000
_cell.angle_alpha   90.00
_cell.angle_beta   90.00
_cell.angle_gamma   90.00
#
_symmetry.space_group_name_H-M   'P 1'
#
loop_
_entity.id
_entity.type
_entity.pdbx_description
1 polymer ?
#
loop_
_entity_poly.entity_id
_entity_poly.type
_entity_poly.pdbx_seq_one_letter_code
_entity_poly.pdbx_strand_id
1 'polypeptide(L)'
;MFLRILFVLSFLLHGNSILAQRIVPTDPANVKIRGELASRMKLAVEYLDLATRQQLWSGFEAELTDDHSFGLWAADWPGRTLEAYARVSLMLGEDISRRFDEVGFGLLANQRRDGSFKNGKPVDPTRTGYAYSNGYWFGNARGMLGLIWAHQYQPDGSGYLDAATKLGDHFIANYFVEGQLGAPSSFWWVGTEAMVELYKVSGERKYLDFALRIAESVPDVNAISQHTHSYLLAIRGIVNICDELKALGDDEKTTALMQKALDQHEYFKKHVMWPGGGIVEHLGQREGFSLNYWFDEGCSVFDWWGLNVDLWRVIGDTEYLDLAERVARNHLLFNQDASGGFCGDRGVDFVREGSPWPFCCAMHGTRTLAEIPQYAVTTDKKSIFVSFFYPSTTELEVSGTPVQLDLETTYPKSGRMKLTMSVGESVEADVNIRIPKWSRVLSLSVDGEPVEVQIKDGWCVIERVWSDRSTIDIQLDLPIRTEIRNQFIGDTKDTDPEKVSLWHGPRQLVYNQSLNSTFHKGIKSEPSLRHVYQTYKEMKLDKSVNDTPLKIGEREYKKGVGTHSVSEITYWLNGEFSEFRSDIGIDATAEGEGAVRFKVCVDGLVAHGDVVKASIGEENANQVQSLYGFEVSAMTGADKPRSIRVALNSARVLTLVVDEAVNGLARDFANWGNARLVKNDGEVVYLSDLPNKSSQGIPFDRTTILLDQSPKWMDHGVELKATYGEATVPLAFSYLDQLGFNLMTKRPVLRSYMRVVDSKP
;
A
#
# COMPACT_ATOMS: atom_id res chain seq x y z
N MET A 1 -32.18 -14.16 -0.16
CA MET A 1 -33.05 -14.22 1.04
C MET A 1 -32.48 -15.15 2.11
N PHE A 2 -32.30 -16.46 1.85
CA PHE A 2 -31.77 -17.41 2.85
C PHE A 2 -30.45 -16.98 3.52
N LEU A 3 -29.46 -16.44 2.78
CA LEU A 3 -28.22 -15.92 3.38
C LEU A 3 -28.46 -14.77 4.36
N ARG A 4 -29.38 -13.82 4.07
CA ARG A 4 -29.71 -12.74 5.02
C ARG A 4 -30.32 -13.28 6.32
N ILE A 5 -31.10 -14.35 6.25
CA ILE A 5 -31.68 -14.98 7.45
C ILE A 5 -30.57 -15.66 8.29
N LEU A 6 -29.67 -16.40 7.66
CA LEU A 6 -28.51 -17.00 8.31
C LEU A 6 -27.55 -15.95 8.91
N PHE A 7 -27.35 -14.81 8.26
CA PHE A 7 -26.44 -13.77 8.73
C PHE A 7 -27.04 -12.90 9.86
N VAL A 8 -28.35 -12.59 9.80
CA VAL A 8 -29.06 -11.95 10.93
C VAL A 8 -29.12 -12.90 12.13
N LEU A 9 -29.28 -14.21 11.91
CA LEU A 9 -29.13 -15.20 12.98
C LEU A 9 -27.70 -15.25 13.52
N SER A 10 -26.66 -15.19 12.67
CA SER A 10 -25.27 -15.07 13.12
C SER A 10 -25.06 -13.87 14.05
N PHE A 11 -25.49 -12.68 13.63
CA PHE A 11 -25.33 -11.43 14.41
C PHE A 11 -26.08 -11.43 15.75
N LEU A 12 -27.09 -12.30 15.91
CA LEU A 12 -27.94 -12.41 17.12
C LEU A 12 -27.72 -13.69 17.95
N LEU A 13 -27.00 -14.70 17.45
CA LEU A 13 -26.81 -16.01 18.11
C LEU A 13 -25.40 -16.27 18.64
N HIS A 14 -24.49 -15.30 18.61
CA HIS A 14 -23.12 -15.42 19.17
C HIS A 14 -23.06 -15.47 20.71
N GLY A 15 -23.97 -16.19 21.36
CA GLY A 15 -23.98 -16.48 22.81
C GLY A 15 -22.86 -17.42 23.27
N ASN A 16 -21.69 -17.39 22.61
CA ASN A 16 -20.51 -18.16 22.95
C ASN A 16 -19.18 -17.57 22.41
N SER A 17 -19.18 -16.42 21.73
CA SER A 17 -17.93 -15.75 21.30
C SER A 17 -17.02 -15.50 22.50
N ILE A 18 -15.69 -15.55 22.31
CA ILE A 18 -14.73 -15.10 23.33
C ILE A 18 -14.92 -13.61 23.65
N LEU A 19 -15.36 -12.82 22.67
CA LEU A 19 -15.51 -11.37 22.82
C LEU A 19 -16.86 -11.02 23.45
N ALA A 20 -16.85 -10.94 24.79
CA ALA A 20 -18.02 -10.60 25.61
C ALA A 20 -18.25 -9.08 25.75
N GLN A 21 -17.21 -8.26 25.54
CA GLN A 21 -17.32 -6.79 25.53
C GLN A 21 -16.66 -6.16 24.29
N ARG A 22 -16.91 -4.86 24.08
CA ARG A 22 -16.33 -4.05 23.01
C ARG A 22 -14.80 -3.97 23.18
N ILE A 23 -14.04 -4.40 22.16
CA ILE A 23 -12.57 -4.23 22.14
C ILE A 23 -12.26 -2.74 22.01
N VAL A 24 -11.48 -2.23 22.96
CA VAL A 24 -10.94 -0.86 22.90
C VAL A 24 -9.50 -0.93 22.37
N PRO A 25 -9.09 -0.06 21.42
CA PRO A 25 -7.67 0.10 21.10
C PRO A 25 -6.88 0.45 22.36
N THR A 26 -5.68 -0.12 22.50
CA THR A 26 -4.80 0.25 23.62
C THR A 26 -4.25 1.65 23.39
N ASP A 27 -4.29 2.48 24.43
CA ASP A 27 -3.78 3.85 24.39
C ASP A 27 -2.33 3.88 23.84
N PRO A 28 -2.02 4.74 22.84
CA PRO A 28 -0.67 4.90 22.31
C PRO A 28 0.43 5.05 23.36
N ALA A 29 0.19 5.76 24.46
CA ALA A 29 1.18 5.95 25.54
C ALA A 29 1.51 4.64 26.29
N ASN A 30 0.60 3.67 26.25
CA ASN A 30 0.69 2.38 26.92
C ASN A 30 1.27 1.27 26.04
N VAL A 31 1.64 1.54 24.77
CA VAL A 31 2.30 0.58 23.87
C VAL A 31 3.68 1.09 23.46
N LYS A 32 4.74 0.34 23.81
CA LYS A 32 6.14 0.67 23.47
C LYS A 32 6.67 -0.36 22.46
N ILE A 33 6.54 0.00 21.19
CA ILE A 33 6.88 -0.84 20.03
C ILE A 33 8.41 -0.88 19.77
N ARG A 34 8.93 -2.01 19.29
CA ARG A 34 10.39 -2.22 19.08
C ARG A 34 10.71 -2.85 17.72
N GLY A 35 11.99 -2.81 17.36
CA GLY A 35 12.52 -3.45 16.16
C GLY A 35 12.08 -2.77 14.86
N GLU A 36 11.88 -3.56 13.80
CA GLU A 36 11.68 -3.05 12.44
C GLU A 36 10.52 -2.05 12.32
N LEU A 37 9.40 -2.27 13.00
CA LEU A 37 8.25 -1.36 12.92
C LEU A 37 8.58 0.02 13.52
N ALA A 38 9.26 0.05 14.68
CA ALA A 38 9.72 1.30 15.30
C ALA A 38 10.72 2.05 14.38
N SER A 39 11.71 1.34 13.81
CA SER A 39 12.66 1.94 12.87
C SER A 39 11.98 2.50 11.62
N ARG A 40 10.95 1.82 11.10
CA ARG A 40 10.16 2.29 9.93
C ARG A 40 9.30 3.51 10.23
N MET A 41 8.78 3.66 11.45
CA MET A 41 8.10 4.88 11.89
C MET A 41 9.06 6.08 11.91
N LYS A 42 10.25 5.92 12.51
CA LYS A 42 11.26 6.99 12.55
C LYS A 42 11.67 7.44 11.14
N LEU A 43 12.03 6.48 10.28
CA LEU A 43 12.42 6.77 8.89
C LEU A 43 11.30 7.46 8.09
N ALA A 44 10.03 7.11 8.35
CA ALA A 44 8.89 7.75 7.71
C ALA A 44 8.66 9.20 8.19
N VAL A 45 8.95 9.51 9.46
CA VAL A 45 8.96 10.91 9.96
C VAL A 45 10.15 11.67 9.39
N GLU A 46 11.35 11.09 9.37
CA GLU A 46 12.56 11.69 8.79
C GLU A 46 12.33 12.07 7.31
N TYR A 47 11.54 11.29 6.57
CA TYR A 47 11.10 11.63 5.21
C TYR A 47 10.12 12.80 5.16
N LEU A 48 9.13 12.88 6.06
CA LEU A 48 8.18 13.99 6.12
C LEU A 48 8.85 15.31 6.54
N ASP A 49 9.89 15.25 7.39
CA ASP A 49 10.66 16.42 7.81
C ASP A 49 11.38 17.12 6.63
N LEU A 50 11.62 16.41 5.51
CA LEU A 50 12.15 16.97 4.26
C LEU A 50 11.15 17.86 3.49
N ALA A 51 9.86 17.86 3.83
CA ALA A 51 8.82 18.53 3.05
C ALA A 51 9.05 20.05 2.94
N THR A 52 9.08 20.56 1.71
CA THR A 52 9.33 21.99 1.47
C THR A 52 8.17 22.87 1.92
N ARG A 53 8.41 24.18 2.09
CA ARG A 53 7.33 25.16 2.34
C ARG A 53 6.24 25.09 1.27
N GLN A 54 6.62 24.88 0.00
CA GLN A 54 5.69 24.73 -1.11
C GLN A 54 4.77 23.51 -0.92
N GLN A 55 5.34 22.38 -0.52
CA GLN A 55 4.59 21.14 -0.31
C GLN A 55 3.58 21.26 0.84
N LEU A 56 4.00 21.76 2.01
CA LEU A 56 3.10 21.90 3.17
C LEU A 56 2.03 23.00 3.01
N TRP A 57 2.34 24.13 2.37
CA TRP A 57 1.49 25.34 2.45
C TRP A 57 0.81 25.74 1.12
N SER A 58 1.07 25.04 0.02
CA SER A 58 0.42 25.26 -1.30
C SER A 58 -1.11 25.31 -1.25
N GLY A 59 -1.76 24.45 -0.46
CA GLY A 59 -3.22 24.43 -0.31
C GLY A 59 -3.81 25.75 0.22
N PHE A 60 -3.01 26.56 0.91
CA PHE A 60 -3.38 27.89 1.44
C PHE A 60 -2.86 29.04 0.56
N GLU A 61 -1.67 28.90 -0.04
CA GLU A 61 -0.95 30.00 -0.69
C GLU A 61 -0.94 29.84 -2.21
N ALA A 62 -1.79 30.62 -2.90
CA ALA A 62 -1.98 30.54 -4.35
C ALA A 62 -0.67 30.69 -5.16
N GLU A 63 0.22 31.56 -4.70
CA GLU A 63 1.52 31.86 -5.35
C GLU A 63 2.57 30.75 -5.14
N LEU A 64 2.25 29.68 -4.40
CA LEU A 64 3.09 28.47 -4.28
C LEU A 64 2.65 27.36 -5.26
N THR A 65 1.63 27.58 -6.10
CA THR A 65 1.02 26.55 -6.96
C THR A 65 1.18 26.84 -8.46
N ASP A 66 2.40 26.84 -8.98
CA ASP A 66 2.63 27.16 -10.40
C ASP A 66 2.03 26.14 -11.39
N ASP A 67 1.85 24.87 -10.98
CA ASP A 67 1.36 23.78 -11.84
C ASP A 67 0.29 22.88 -11.16
N HIS A 68 -0.05 21.75 -11.75
CA HIS A 68 -1.37 21.13 -11.77
C HIS A 68 -1.89 20.45 -10.47
N SER A 69 -3.19 20.65 -10.25
CA SER A 69 -4.15 19.78 -9.55
C SER A 69 -4.06 19.56 -8.04
N PHE A 70 -2.91 19.16 -7.47
CA PHE A 70 -2.91 18.48 -6.16
C PHE A 70 -2.38 19.30 -4.96
N GLY A 71 -1.84 20.49 -5.20
CA GLY A 71 -1.52 21.48 -4.15
C GLY A 71 -2.67 22.43 -3.82
N LEU A 72 -3.94 22.04 -4.03
CA LEU A 72 -5.09 22.96 -4.04
C LEU A 72 -6.03 22.85 -2.83
N TRP A 73 -5.84 21.85 -1.96
CA TRP A 73 -6.77 21.55 -0.87
C TRP A 73 -6.22 22.07 0.45
N ALA A 74 -6.85 23.11 1.00
CA ALA A 74 -6.44 23.69 2.28
C ALA A 74 -6.53 22.64 3.40
N ALA A 75 -5.56 22.69 4.32
CA ALA A 75 -5.39 21.79 5.46
C ALA A 75 -5.21 20.29 5.19
N ASP A 76 -5.32 19.76 3.96
CA ASP A 76 -5.11 18.32 3.69
C ASP A 76 -3.70 17.87 4.09
N TRP A 77 -2.70 18.53 3.49
CA TRP A 77 -1.29 18.30 3.72
C TRP A 77 -0.86 18.51 5.18
N PRO A 78 -0.95 19.73 5.76
CA PRO A 78 -0.48 19.93 7.11
C PRO A 78 -1.34 19.20 8.15
N GLY A 79 -2.63 18.92 7.86
CA GLY A 79 -3.48 18.10 8.72
C GLY A 79 -2.99 16.65 8.81
N ARG A 80 -2.73 16.02 7.66
CA ARG A 80 -2.15 14.65 7.60
C ARG A 80 -0.76 14.59 8.22
N THR A 81 0.11 15.59 7.99
CA THR A 81 1.44 15.65 8.60
C THR A 81 1.36 15.79 10.12
N LEU A 82 0.48 16.67 10.63
CA LEU A 82 0.29 16.88 12.07
C LEU A 82 -0.27 15.63 12.77
N GLU A 83 -1.24 14.96 12.14
CA GLU A 83 -1.76 13.66 12.56
C GLU A 83 -0.64 12.59 12.63
N ALA A 84 0.19 12.51 11.58
CA ALA A 84 1.29 11.55 11.50
C ALA A 84 2.34 11.80 12.60
N TYR A 85 2.76 13.04 12.82
CA TYR A 85 3.71 13.40 13.88
C TYR A 85 3.14 13.10 15.28
N ALA A 86 1.90 13.54 15.58
CA ALA A 86 1.26 13.29 16.86
C ALA A 86 1.18 11.79 17.19
N ARG A 87 0.68 10.98 16.25
CA ARG A 87 0.54 9.52 16.43
C ARG A 87 1.88 8.83 16.63
N VAL A 88 2.92 9.20 15.85
CA VAL A 88 4.25 8.58 15.97
C VAL A 88 4.92 9.01 17.28
N SER A 89 4.86 10.29 17.68
CA SER A 89 5.43 10.74 18.97
C SER A 89 4.80 10.03 20.16
N LEU A 90 3.46 9.92 20.18
CA LEU A 90 2.74 9.16 21.20
C LEU A 90 3.18 7.69 21.26
N MET A 91 3.27 7.03 20.09
CA MET A 91 3.60 5.61 19.96
C MET A 91 5.07 5.25 20.24
N LEU A 92 5.97 6.21 20.14
CA LEU A 92 7.40 6.04 20.48
C LEU A 92 7.76 6.60 21.86
N GLY A 93 6.88 7.40 22.47
CA GLY A 93 7.12 8.05 23.77
C GLY A 93 8.16 9.16 23.74
N GLU A 94 8.42 9.76 22.58
CA GLU A 94 9.44 10.79 22.35
C GLU A 94 8.95 11.84 21.34
N ASP A 95 9.44 13.08 21.41
CA ASP A 95 9.21 14.07 20.35
C ASP A 95 10.02 13.67 19.10
N ILE A 96 9.31 13.32 18.03
CA ILE A 96 9.89 12.72 16.82
C ILE A 96 10.13 13.72 15.67
N SER A 97 9.49 14.89 15.68
CA SER A 97 9.68 15.92 14.64
C SER A 97 9.70 17.33 15.25
N ARG A 98 10.82 18.02 14.99
CA ARG A 98 11.00 19.44 15.36
C ARG A 98 10.08 20.40 14.60
N ARG A 99 9.24 19.87 13.70
CA ARG A 99 8.30 20.62 12.86
C ARG A 99 6.86 20.49 13.34
N PHE A 100 6.58 19.75 14.42
CA PHE A 100 5.24 19.64 15.00
C PHE A 100 4.61 21.02 15.25
N ASP A 101 5.31 21.91 15.95
CA ASP A 101 4.85 23.27 16.24
C ASP A 101 4.73 24.15 14.97
N GLU A 102 5.61 23.97 13.97
CA GLU A 102 5.50 24.69 12.68
C GLU A 102 4.17 24.37 12.00
N VAL A 103 3.83 23.08 11.90
CA VAL A 103 2.62 22.60 11.24
C VAL A 103 1.37 22.91 12.09
N GLY A 104 1.44 22.71 13.41
CA GLY A 104 0.34 22.96 14.35
C GLY A 104 -0.05 24.44 14.42
N PHE A 105 0.91 25.34 14.70
CA PHE A 105 0.63 26.77 14.76
C PHE A 105 0.34 27.35 13.37
N GLY A 106 0.96 26.82 12.31
CA GLY A 106 0.67 27.21 10.93
C GLY A 106 -0.77 26.86 10.49
N LEU A 107 -1.31 25.73 10.94
CA LEU A 107 -2.73 25.40 10.78
C LEU A 107 -3.62 26.38 11.54
N LEU A 108 -3.40 26.54 12.86
CA LEU A 108 -4.19 27.45 13.70
C LEU A 108 -4.23 28.88 13.15
N ALA A 109 -3.09 29.40 12.66
CA ALA A 109 -2.98 30.73 12.06
C ALA A 109 -3.76 30.89 10.74
N ASN A 110 -4.04 29.79 10.02
CA ASN A 110 -4.82 29.79 8.79
C ASN A 110 -6.32 29.49 9.01
N GLN A 111 -6.75 29.19 10.24
CA GLN A 111 -8.17 28.93 10.50
C GLN A 111 -8.99 30.23 10.41
N ARG A 112 -10.15 30.15 9.75
CA ARG A 112 -11.05 31.29 9.57
C ARG A 112 -12.07 31.37 10.72
N ARG A 113 -12.70 32.54 10.88
CA ARG A 113 -13.65 32.80 11.97
C ARG A 113 -14.89 31.89 11.94
N ASP A 114 -15.23 31.38 10.77
CA ASP A 114 -16.28 30.40 10.50
C ASP A 114 -15.80 28.95 10.65
N GLY A 115 -14.63 28.71 11.26
CA GLY A 115 -14.02 27.39 11.46
C GLY A 115 -13.27 26.83 10.26
N SER A 116 -13.59 27.27 9.03
CA SER A 116 -13.04 26.69 7.80
C SER A 116 -11.57 27.00 7.51
N PHE A 117 -10.96 26.12 6.73
CA PHE A 117 -9.72 26.34 5.98
C PHE A 117 -10.08 26.56 4.50
N LYS A 118 -9.74 27.73 3.94
CA LYS A 118 -10.11 28.10 2.56
C LYS A 118 -8.93 27.86 1.62
N ASN A 119 -9.19 27.13 0.53
CA ASN A 119 -8.24 26.93 -0.58
C ASN A 119 -7.67 28.27 -1.08
N GLY A 120 -6.36 28.31 -1.29
CA GLY A 120 -5.63 29.52 -1.71
C GLY A 120 -6.13 30.06 -3.05
N LYS A 121 -6.18 29.20 -4.07
CA LYS A 121 -6.75 29.55 -5.37
C LYS A 121 -8.29 29.53 -5.33
N PRO A 122 -8.98 30.57 -5.84
CA PRO A 122 -10.44 30.57 -5.98
C PRO A 122 -10.94 29.43 -6.87
N VAL A 123 -12.18 29.01 -6.66
CA VAL A 123 -12.89 28.12 -7.59
C VAL A 123 -13.16 28.88 -8.88
N ASP A 124 -12.63 28.38 -9.99
CA ASP A 124 -12.96 28.85 -11.33
C ASP A 124 -14.43 28.49 -11.64
N PRO A 125 -15.33 29.47 -11.88
CA PRO A 125 -16.75 29.21 -12.10
C PRO A 125 -17.05 28.44 -13.39
N THR A 126 -16.06 28.23 -14.27
CA THR A 126 -16.17 27.37 -15.45
C THR A 126 -15.73 25.92 -15.19
N ARG A 127 -15.02 25.63 -14.09
CA ARG A 127 -14.51 24.29 -13.73
C ARG A 127 -15.47 23.56 -12.80
N THR A 128 -16.53 22.98 -13.35
CA THR A 128 -17.45 22.11 -12.60
C THR A 128 -16.85 20.73 -12.33
N GLY A 129 -16.62 20.38 -11.05
CA GLY A 129 -16.41 19.00 -10.61
C GLY A 129 -15.15 18.72 -9.77
N TYR A 130 -14.87 17.43 -9.61
CA TYR A 130 -13.79 16.74 -8.89
C TYR A 130 -12.77 17.60 -8.13
N ALA A 131 -11.95 18.39 -8.83
CA ALA A 131 -10.76 19.02 -8.26
C ALA A 131 -11.00 20.21 -7.31
N TYR A 132 -12.20 20.83 -7.31
CA TYR A 132 -12.40 22.13 -6.63
C TYR A 132 -13.41 22.13 -5.48
N SER A 133 -14.62 21.57 -5.65
CA SER A 133 -15.63 21.54 -4.58
C SER A 133 -15.37 20.44 -3.54
N ASN A 134 -14.96 19.26 -3.99
CA ASN A 134 -14.92 18.07 -3.14
C ASN A 134 -13.61 17.99 -2.34
N GLY A 135 -12.53 18.54 -2.90
CA GLY A 135 -11.24 18.68 -2.23
C GLY A 135 -11.24 19.67 -1.05
N TYR A 136 -12.12 20.69 -1.07
CA TYR A 136 -12.31 21.59 0.08
C TYR A 136 -12.76 20.80 1.32
N TRP A 137 -13.81 20.00 1.20
CA TRP A 137 -14.35 19.19 2.30
C TRP A 137 -13.38 18.09 2.74
N PHE A 138 -12.67 17.45 1.80
CA PHE A 138 -11.64 16.45 2.10
C PHE A 138 -10.46 17.05 2.90
N GLY A 139 -9.89 18.17 2.44
CA GLY A 139 -8.77 18.82 3.12
C GLY A 139 -9.13 19.38 4.49
N ASN A 140 -10.34 19.95 4.62
CA ASN A 140 -10.87 20.35 5.91
C ASN A 140 -11.07 19.14 6.86
N ALA A 141 -11.52 17.98 6.37
CA ALA A 141 -11.66 16.78 7.20
C ALA A 141 -10.30 16.24 7.70
N ARG A 142 -9.25 16.25 6.86
CA ARG A 142 -7.90 15.87 7.32
C ARG A 142 -7.26 16.94 8.22
N GLY A 143 -7.56 18.22 8.00
CA GLY A 143 -7.23 19.31 8.92
C GLY A 143 -7.83 19.10 10.32
N MET A 144 -9.10 18.71 10.37
CA MET A 144 -9.79 18.37 11.62
C MET A 144 -9.12 17.19 12.35
N LEU A 145 -8.78 16.11 11.63
CA LEU A 145 -8.06 14.96 12.21
C LEU A 145 -6.67 15.35 12.73
N GLY A 146 -5.92 16.19 12.00
CA GLY A 146 -4.64 16.73 12.46
C GLY A 146 -4.76 17.50 13.77
N LEU A 147 -5.78 18.36 13.90
CA LEU A 147 -6.06 19.10 15.13
C LEU A 147 -6.49 18.19 16.29
N ILE A 148 -7.31 17.17 16.03
CA ILE A 148 -7.74 16.18 17.05
C ILE A 148 -6.52 15.42 17.60
N TRP A 149 -5.65 14.90 16.74
CA TRP A 149 -4.46 14.18 17.16
C TRP A 149 -3.41 15.10 17.80
N ALA A 150 -3.31 16.36 17.36
CA ALA A 150 -2.48 17.36 18.03
C ALA A 150 -2.96 17.66 19.45
N HIS A 151 -4.28 17.70 19.70
CA HIS A 151 -4.83 17.79 21.05
C HIS A 151 -4.55 16.54 21.88
N GLN A 152 -4.62 15.34 21.31
CA GLN A 152 -4.29 14.09 22.04
C GLN A 152 -2.80 14.03 22.43
N TYR A 153 -1.89 14.51 21.58
CA TYR A 153 -0.47 14.60 21.89
C TYR A 153 -0.11 15.77 22.84
N GLN A 154 -0.78 16.91 22.71
CA GLN A 154 -0.64 18.08 23.57
C GLN A 154 -2.01 18.53 24.11
N PRO A 155 -2.53 17.93 25.21
CA PRO A 155 -3.84 18.27 25.75
C PRO A 155 -3.96 19.74 26.19
N ASP A 156 -2.90 20.26 26.84
CA ASP A 156 -2.75 21.67 27.22
C ASP A 156 -2.28 22.59 26.07
N GLY A 157 -2.28 22.08 24.83
CA GLY A 157 -1.83 22.77 23.62
C GLY A 157 -2.70 23.97 23.22
N SER A 158 -2.28 24.70 22.18
CA SER A 158 -2.78 26.05 21.83
C SER A 158 -4.19 26.11 21.20
N GLY A 159 -5.17 25.44 21.79
CA GLY A 159 -6.58 25.50 21.36
C GLY A 159 -6.93 24.52 20.24
N TYR A 160 -6.13 23.47 20.01
CA TYR A 160 -6.36 22.49 18.93
C TYR A 160 -7.78 21.89 18.94
N LEU A 161 -8.32 21.54 20.11
CA LEU A 161 -9.70 21.04 20.23
C LEU A 161 -10.76 22.11 19.91
N ASP A 162 -10.58 23.35 20.33
CA ASP A 162 -11.48 24.48 20.02
C ASP A 162 -11.47 24.78 18.51
N ALA A 163 -10.32 24.69 17.86
CA ALA A 163 -10.21 24.76 16.41
C ALA A 163 -10.93 23.59 15.71
N ALA A 164 -10.76 22.35 16.18
CA ALA A 164 -11.46 21.18 15.63
C ALA A 164 -12.99 21.28 15.82
N THR A 165 -13.44 21.73 16.99
CA THR A 165 -14.85 21.98 17.34
C THR A 165 -15.49 23.00 16.39
N LYS A 166 -14.84 24.16 16.18
CA LYS A 166 -15.30 25.18 15.23
C LYS A 166 -15.42 24.64 13.80
N LEU A 167 -14.50 23.77 13.40
CA LEU A 167 -14.53 23.13 12.09
C LEU A 167 -15.64 22.08 11.99
N GLY A 168 -15.92 21.33 13.06
CA GLY A 168 -17.07 20.42 13.13
C GLY A 168 -18.41 21.16 13.00
N ASP A 169 -18.56 22.30 13.68
CA ASP A 169 -19.73 23.16 13.55
C ASP A 169 -19.87 23.76 12.13
N HIS A 170 -18.74 24.06 11.45
CA HIS A 170 -18.73 24.47 10.05
C HIS A 170 -19.29 23.38 9.11
N PHE A 171 -18.89 22.12 9.32
CA PHE A 171 -19.44 20.97 8.56
C PHE A 171 -20.95 20.85 8.80
N ILE A 172 -21.41 20.92 10.05
CA ILE A 172 -22.84 20.83 10.42
C ILE A 172 -23.66 21.91 9.70
N ALA A 173 -23.15 23.14 9.64
CA ALA A 173 -23.85 24.28 9.05
C ALA A 173 -23.92 24.26 7.51
N ASN A 174 -22.81 23.96 6.82
CA ASN A 174 -22.68 24.28 5.38
C ASN A 174 -22.65 23.06 4.46
N TYR A 175 -22.09 21.92 4.90
CA TYR A 175 -21.78 20.74 4.05
C TYR A 175 -22.98 20.30 3.18
N PHE A 176 -24.09 19.88 3.79
CA PHE A 176 -25.27 19.45 3.03
C PHE A 176 -26.04 20.57 2.34
N VAL A 177 -25.75 21.85 2.64
CA VAL A 177 -26.35 23.01 1.96
C VAL A 177 -25.63 23.25 0.63
N GLU A 178 -24.30 23.22 0.64
CA GLU A 178 -23.48 23.31 -0.58
C GLU A 178 -23.57 22.05 -1.44
N GLY A 179 -23.69 20.87 -0.81
CA GLY A 179 -23.84 19.58 -1.50
C GLY A 179 -25.08 19.45 -2.39
N GLN A 180 -26.08 20.34 -2.24
CA GLN A 180 -27.25 20.39 -3.13
C GLN A 180 -26.97 21.11 -4.46
N LEU A 181 -25.77 21.69 -4.64
CA LEU A 181 -25.37 22.46 -5.83
C LEU A 181 -24.52 21.66 -6.83
N GLY A 182 -24.25 20.37 -6.60
CA GLY A 182 -23.41 19.55 -7.46
C GLY A 182 -23.61 18.05 -7.31
N ALA A 183 -22.92 17.26 -8.14
CA ALA A 183 -22.89 15.81 -8.03
C ALA A 183 -21.74 15.38 -7.10
N PRO A 184 -22.00 14.73 -5.95
CA PRO A 184 -20.96 14.32 -5.02
C PRO A 184 -20.10 13.18 -5.58
N SER A 185 -18.82 13.16 -5.21
CA SER A 185 -17.91 12.02 -5.42
C SER A 185 -17.42 11.47 -4.08
N SER A 186 -16.69 10.36 -4.09
CA SER A 186 -16.17 9.68 -2.90
C SER A 186 -15.41 10.57 -1.91
N PHE A 187 -14.68 11.58 -2.41
CA PHE A 187 -13.99 12.60 -1.61
C PHE A 187 -14.91 13.40 -0.67
N TRP A 188 -16.20 13.49 -1.00
CA TRP A 188 -17.21 14.18 -0.19
C TRP A 188 -17.43 13.46 1.14
N TRP A 189 -17.56 12.13 1.13
CA TRP A 189 -18.01 11.35 2.31
C TRP A 189 -16.95 11.18 3.40
N VAL A 190 -15.69 11.56 3.15
CA VAL A 190 -14.55 11.42 4.09
C VAL A 190 -14.76 12.12 5.44
N GLY A 191 -15.71 13.07 5.52
CA GLY A 191 -16.15 13.65 6.79
C GLY A 191 -16.66 12.64 7.83
N THR A 192 -17.02 11.40 7.45
CA THR A 192 -17.43 10.36 8.42
C THR A 192 -16.35 10.02 9.44
N GLU A 193 -15.07 9.92 9.05
CA GLU A 193 -13.98 9.59 9.98
C GLU A 193 -13.76 10.76 10.96
N ALA A 194 -13.57 11.97 10.43
CA ALA A 194 -13.28 13.17 11.21
C ALA A 194 -14.38 13.51 12.24
N MET A 195 -15.65 13.38 11.87
CA MET A 195 -16.77 13.72 12.77
C MET A 195 -17.01 12.66 13.86
N VAL A 196 -16.60 11.39 13.66
CA VAL A 196 -16.59 10.38 14.72
C VAL A 196 -15.45 10.62 15.70
N GLU A 197 -14.24 10.91 15.21
CA GLU A 197 -13.12 11.22 16.11
C GLU A 197 -13.39 12.52 16.90
N LEU A 198 -14.03 13.52 16.29
CA LEU A 198 -14.44 14.73 17.00
C LEU A 198 -15.51 14.42 18.08
N TYR A 199 -16.47 13.53 17.81
CA TYR A 199 -17.40 13.05 18.83
C TYR A 199 -16.66 12.39 20.01
N LYS A 200 -15.70 11.49 19.73
CA LYS A 200 -14.94 10.77 20.77
C LYS A 200 -14.17 11.71 21.72
N VAL A 201 -13.55 12.78 21.21
CA VAL A 201 -12.78 13.72 22.05
C VAL A 201 -13.61 14.84 22.69
N SER A 202 -14.79 15.18 22.14
CA SER A 202 -15.64 16.27 22.67
C SER A 202 -16.81 15.78 23.54
N GLY A 203 -17.27 14.54 23.33
CA GLY A 203 -18.53 14.03 23.88
C GLY A 203 -19.79 14.63 23.25
N GLU A 204 -19.68 15.58 22.30
CA GLU A 204 -20.83 16.24 21.71
C GLU A 204 -21.53 15.35 20.67
N ARG A 205 -22.64 14.70 21.07
CA ARG A 205 -23.45 13.82 20.20
C ARG A 205 -23.80 14.41 18.83
N LYS A 206 -23.93 15.74 18.71
CA LYS A 206 -24.21 16.45 17.45
C LYS A 206 -23.26 16.04 16.30
N TYR A 207 -22.00 15.71 16.60
CA TYR A 207 -21.03 15.27 15.61
C TYR A 207 -21.28 13.82 15.14
N LEU A 208 -21.66 12.91 16.04
CA LEU A 208 -22.03 11.53 15.70
C LEU A 208 -23.35 11.47 14.90
N ASP A 209 -24.39 12.20 15.34
CA ASP A 209 -25.67 12.30 14.62
C ASP A 209 -25.46 12.89 13.20
N PHE A 210 -24.48 13.78 13.03
CA PHE A 210 -24.09 14.32 11.71
C PHE A 210 -23.25 13.33 10.89
N ALA A 211 -22.29 12.63 11.50
CA ALA A 211 -21.50 11.59 10.84
C ALA A 211 -22.40 10.48 10.26
N LEU A 212 -23.41 10.05 11.03
CA LEU A 212 -24.48 9.14 10.61
C LEU A 212 -25.19 9.64 9.35
N ARG A 213 -25.56 10.91 9.28
CA ARG A 213 -26.19 11.52 8.10
C ARG A 213 -25.27 11.48 6.86
N ILE A 214 -23.94 11.55 7.02
CA ILE A 214 -22.99 11.33 5.92
C ILE A 214 -22.99 9.85 5.50
N ALA A 215 -22.89 8.92 6.45
CA ALA A 215 -22.92 7.47 6.20
C ALA A 215 -24.19 6.99 5.46
N GLU A 216 -25.35 7.57 5.78
CA GLU A 216 -26.62 7.36 5.08
C GLU A 216 -26.55 7.85 3.62
N SER A 217 -25.75 8.87 3.31
CA SER A 217 -25.60 9.45 1.96
C SER A 217 -24.58 8.78 1.05
N VAL A 218 -23.74 7.86 1.58
CA VAL A 218 -22.81 7.05 0.78
C VAL A 218 -23.62 6.09 -0.12
N PRO A 219 -23.29 5.91 -1.41
CA PRO A 219 -23.96 4.93 -2.27
C PRO A 219 -23.50 3.50 -1.98
N ASP A 220 -23.90 2.57 -2.85
CA ASP A 220 -23.24 1.28 -2.98
C ASP A 220 -22.00 1.35 -3.88
N VAL A 221 -21.14 0.33 -3.80
CA VAL A 221 -19.86 0.31 -4.52
C VAL A 221 -20.09 0.27 -6.04
N ASN A 222 -19.49 1.22 -6.75
CA ASN A 222 -19.62 1.35 -8.21
C ASN A 222 -18.37 0.82 -8.91
N ALA A 223 -18.51 -0.35 -9.54
CA ALA A 223 -17.44 -1.05 -10.26
C ALA A 223 -16.80 -0.27 -11.41
N ILE A 224 -17.44 0.79 -11.93
CA ILE A 224 -16.97 1.57 -13.07
C ILE A 224 -16.62 3.04 -12.75
N SER A 225 -16.78 3.48 -11.50
CA SER A 225 -16.43 4.85 -11.08
C SER A 225 -16.39 5.01 -9.56
N GLN A 226 -15.26 4.69 -8.92
CA GLN A 226 -14.90 5.20 -7.59
C GLN A 226 -13.38 5.46 -7.50
N HIS A 227 -12.96 6.33 -6.57
CA HIS A 227 -11.59 6.35 -6.06
C HIS A 227 -11.57 5.64 -4.71
N THR A 228 -10.84 4.54 -4.63
CA THR A 228 -10.95 3.55 -3.56
C THR A 228 -10.54 4.10 -2.20
N HIS A 229 -9.44 4.86 -2.07
CA HIS A 229 -9.00 5.46 -0.80
C HIS A 229 -10.12 6.26 -0.12
N SER A 230 -10.64 7.29 -0.80
CA SER A 230 -11.73 8.13 -0.29
C SER A 230 -13.04 7.36 -0.03
N TYR A 231 -13.26 6.26 -0.75
CA TYR A 231 -14.41 5.38 -0.55
C TYR A 231 -14.23 4.45 0.66
N LEU A 232 -13.04 3.90 0.88
CA LEU A 232 -12.69 3.06 2.02
C LEU A 232 -12.75 3.86 3.33
N LEU A 233 -12.29 5.13 3.34
CA LEU A 233 -12.48 6.05 4.47
C LEU A 233 -13.96 6.22 4.86
N ALA A 234 -14.86 6.27 3.87
CA ALA A 234 -16.30 6.33 4.14
C ALA A 234 -16.83 5.03 4.77
N ILE A 235 -16.34 3.86 4.33
CA ILE A 235 -16.71 2.56 4.93
C ILE A 235 -16.14 2.43 6.36
N ARG A 236 -14.88 2.81 6.59
CA ARG A 236 -14.29 2.86 7.94
C ARG A 236 -15.09 3.76 8.88
N GLY A 237 -15.52 4.91 8.36
CA GLY A 237 -16.45 5.81 9.05
C GLY A 237 -17.78 5.13 9.37
N ILE A 238 -18.41 4.44 8.42
CA ILE A 238 -19.64 3.67 8.66
C ILE A 238 -19.45 2.64 9.79
N VAL A 239 -18.36 1.87 9.78
CA VAL A 239 -18.07 0.87 10.82
C VAL A 239 -17.89 1.51 12.19
N ASN A 240 -17.13 2.60 12.28
CA ASN A 240 -16.90 3.32 13.53
C ASN A 240 -18.15 4.06 14.05
N ILE A 241 -19.00 4.61 13.18
CA ILE A 241 -20.34 5.13 13.54
C ILE A 241 -21.18 4.01 14.17
N CYS A 242 -21.14 2.80 13.59
CA CYS A 242 -21.89 1.67 14.11
C CYS A 242 -21.40 1.18 15.47
N ASP A 243 -20.08 1.23 15.73
CA ASP A 243 -19.47 0.90 17.02
C ASP A 243 -19.99 1.83 18.15
N GLU A 244 -20.00 3.15 17.91
CA GLU A 244 -20.51 4.12 18.89
C GLU A 244 -22.04 4.07 19.07
N LEU A 245 -22.81 3.91 17.99
CA LEU A 245 -24.26 3.77 18.08
C LEU A 245 -24.68 2.50 18.83
N LYS A 246 -23.99 1.38 18.62
CA LYS A 246 -24.18 0.13 19.39
C LYS A 246 -23.82 0.32 20.86
N ALA A 247 -22.75 1.07 21.18
CA ALA A 247 -22.40 1.42 22.55
C ALA A 247 -23.44 2.34 23.24
N LEU A 248 -24.26 3.06 22.47
CA LEU A 248 -25.40 3.87 22.94
C LEU A 248 -26.75 3.13 22.91
N GLY A 249 -26.83 1.92 22.34
CA GLY A 249 -28.06 1.12 22.21
C GLY A 249 -28.98 1.49 21.03
N ASP A 250 -28.46 2.12 19.97
CA ASP A 250 -29.20 2.49 18.75
C ASP A 250 -29.08 1.38 17.68
N ASP A 251 -29.70 0.22 17.95
CA ASP A 251 -29.53 -1.02 17.17
C ASP A 251 -30.28 -1.06 15.81
N GLU A 252 -31.29 -0.20 15.61
CA GLU A 252 -32.12 -0.22 14.41
C GLU A 252 -31.36 0.30 13.17
N LYS A 253 -30.59 1.39 13.32
CA LYS A 253 -29.85 2.03 12.22
C LYS A 253 -28.53 1.33 11.92
N THR A 254 -27.86 0.84 12.95
CA THR A 254 -26.57 0.14 12.86
C THR A 254 -26.66 -1.11 11.99
N THR A 255 -27.74 -1.90 12.12
CA THR A 255 -27.91 -3.16 11.39
C THR A 255 -27.83 -2.99 9.87
N ALA A 256 -28.50 -1.96 9.31
CA ALA A 256 -28.51 -1.72 7.87
C ALA A 256 -27.17 -1.16 7.36
N LEU A 257 -26.57 -0.25 8.11
CA LEU A 257 -25.28 0.37 7.76
C LEU A 257 -24.10 -0.61 7.88
N MET A 258 -24.12 -1.50 8.88
CA MET A 258 -23.13 -2.58 9.02
C MET A 258 -23.22 -3.59 7.88
N GLN A 259 -24.43 -4.04 7.50
CA GLN A 259 -24.59 -4.93 6.34
C GLN A 259 -24.06 -4.29 5.04
N LYS A 260 -24.29 -2.99 4.84
CA LYS A 260 -23.75 -2.22 3.71
C LYS A 260 -22.21 -2.17 3.73
N ALA A 261 -21.58 -1.96 4.89
CA ALA A 261 -20.13 -2.00 5.01
C ALA A 261 -19.55 -3.40 4.68
N LEU A 262 -20.24 -4.47 5.10
CA LEU A 262 -19.88 -5.86 4.83
C LEU A 262 -20.04 -6.25 3.35
N ASP A 263 -21.18 -5.92 2.74
CA ASP A 263 -21.44 -6.17 1.32
C ASP A 263 -20.38 -5.47 0.43
N GLN A 264 -19.87 -4.32 0.87
CA GLN A 264 -18.82 -3.55 0.18
C GLN A 264 -17.40 -4.08 0.48
N HIS A 265 -17.10 -4.53 1.71
CA HIS A 265 -15.83 -5.19 2.05
C HIS A 265 -15.63 -6.47 1.24
N GLU A 266 -16.64 -7.33 1.16
CA GLU A 266 -16.58 -8.57 0.37
C GLU A 266 -16.38 -8.29 -1.12
N TYR A 267 -16.96 -7.21 -1.66
CA TYR A 267 -16.66 -6.78 -3.02
C TYR A 267 -15.16 -6.44 -3.19
N PHE A 268 -14.57 -5.66 -2.29
CA PHE A 268 -13.15 -5.30 -2.35
C PHE A 268 -12.24 -6.54 -2.24
N LYS A 269 -12.46 -7.39 -1.23
CA LYS A 269 -11.76 -8.66 -1.00
C LYS A 269 -11.81 -9.60 -2.22
N LYS A 270 -12.98 -9.75 -2.82
CA LYS A 270 -13.24 -10.70 -3.91
C LYS A 270 -12.84 -10.19 -5.30
N HIS A 271 -12.90 -8.89 -5.54
CA HIS A 271 -12.73 -8.31 -6.88
C HIS A 271 -11.61 -7.26 -7.01
N VAL A 272 -11.18 -6.60 -5.93
CA VAL A 272 -10.27 -5.44 -5.99
C VAL A 272 -8.90 -5.74 -5.37
N MET A 273 -8.83 -6.71 -4.47
CA MET A 273 -7.63 -7.00 -3.68
C MET A 273 -6.60 -7.86 -4.44
N TRP A 274 -5.36 -7.37 -4.58
CA TRP A 274 -4.19 -8.16 -4.95
C TRP A 274 -3.90 -9.23 -3.88
N PRO A 275 -3.25 -10.37 -4.19
CA PRO A 275 -3.11 -11.49 -3.25
C PRO A 275 -2.43 -11.08 -1.94
N GLY A 276 -1.41 -10.23 -1.99
CA GLY A 276 -0.73 -9.65 -0.82
C GLY A 276 -1.51 -8.55 -0.08
N GLY A 277 -2.78 -8.32 -0.38
CA GLY A 277 -3.61 -7.27 0.24
C GLY A 277 -3.52 -5.88 -0.40
N GLY A 278 -2.87 -5.76 -1.57
CA GLY A 278 -2.84 -4.49 -2.32
C GLY A 278 -4.22 -4.08 -2.83
N ILE A 279 -4.54 -2.78 -2.84
CA ILE A 279 -5.79 -2.23 -3.38
C ILE A 279 -5.45 -1.18 -4.45
N VAL A 280 -6.18 -1.20 -5.56
CA VAL A 280 -5.96 -0.29 -6.69
C VAL A 280 -6.62 1.08 -6.47
N GLU A 281 -6.03 2.16 -7.00
CA GLU A 281 -6.45 3.57 -6.79
C GLU A 281 -7.92 3.86 -7.23
N HIS A 282 -8.35 3.26 -8.34
CA HIS A 282 -9.66 3.53 -8.95
C HIS A 282 -10.37 2.27 -9.42
N LEU A 283 -11.70 2.27 -9.29
CA LEU A 283 -12.57 1.25 -9.88
C LEU A 283 -13.07 1.71 -11.26
N GLY A 284 -12.71 0.97 -12.30
CA GLY A 284 -13.37 1.03 -13.61
C GLY A 284 -12.45 1.22 -14.81
N GLN A 285 -12.86 0.65 -15.95
CA GLN A 285 -12.39 1.09 -17.27
C GLN A 285 -13.40 2.08 -17.84
N ARG A 286 -13.06 3.37 -17.86
CA ARG A 286 -13.80 4.39 -18.61
C ARG A 286 -13.35 4.31 -20.06
N GLU A 287 -14.27 4.35 -21.03
CA GLU A 287 -13.92 4.16 -22.44
C GLU A 287 -12.87 5.20 -22.91
N GLY A 288 -11.75 4.71 -23.47
CA GLY A 288 -10.59 5.53 -23.83
C GLY A 288 -9.59 5.81 -22.70
N PHE A 289 -9.91 5.50 -21.44
CA PHE A 289 -8.97 5.54 -20.33
C PHE A 289 -8.26 4.18 -20.18
N SER A 290 -6.97 4.25 -19.87
CA SER A 290 -6.00 3.17 -19.97
C SER A 290 -6.04 2.22 -18.76
N LEU A 291 -5.27 1.12 -18.83
CA LEU A 291 -4.90 0.23 -17.72
C LEU A 291 -4.06 0.93 -16.61
N ASN A 292 -4.08 2.26 -16.54
CA ASN A 292 -3.22 3.09 -15.68
C ASN A 292 -3.59 3.06 -14.19
N TYR A 293 -4.69 2.42 -13.80
CA TYR A 293 -5.22 2.45 -12.43
C TYR A 293 -5.34 1.05 -11.80
N TRP A 294 -4.57 0.08 -12.31
CA TRP A 294 -4.49 -1.28 -11.74
C TRP A 294 -3.27 -1.49 -10.82
N PHE A 295 -2.43 -0.46 -10.68
CA PHE A 295 -1.37 -0.36 -9.68
C PHE A 295 -1.97 -0.30 -8.27
N ASP A 296 -1.23 -0.73 -7.25
CA ASP A 296 -1.68 -0.54 -5.87
C ASP A 296 -1.34 0.86 -5.37
N GLU A 297 -2.32 1.50 -4.71
CA GLU A 297 -2.17 2.82 -4.11
C GLU A 297 -1.95 2.68 -2.62
N GLY A 298 -0.82 3.17 -2.10
CA GLY A 298 -0.49 3.10 -0.68
C GLY A 298 -1.64 3.54 0.22
N CYS A 299 -2.22 4.72 -0.02
CA CYS A 299 -3.38 5.23 0.72
C CYS A 299 -4.55 4.23 0.80
N SER A 300 -4.93 3.62 -0.32
CA SER A 300 -5.98 2.60 -0.38
C SER A 300 -5.62 1.30 0.33
N VAL A 301 -4.34 0.90 0.26
CA VAL A 301 -3.81 -0.24 1.03
C VAL A 301 -3.91 0.03 2.53
N PHE A 302 -3.63 1.25 2.97
CA PHE A 302 -3.65 1.63 4.39
C PHE A 302 -5.06 1.72 4.97
N ASP A 303 -6.05 2.24 4.24
CA ASP A 303 -7.45 2.19 4.69
C ASP A 303 -8.12 0.83 4.49
N TRP A 304 -7.62 -0.03 3.60
CA TRP A 304 -8.02 -1.43 3.57
C TRP A 304 -7.50 -2.20 4.80
N TRP A 305 -6.26 -1.93 5.23
CA TRP A 305 -5.78 -2.41 6.54
C TRP A 305 -6.67 -1.91 7.67
N GLY A 306 -6.94 -0.60 7.71
CA GLY A 306 -7.76 0.03 8.76
C GLY A 306 -9.17 -0.56 8.83
N LEU A 307 -9.86 -0.69 7.68
CA LEU A 307 -11.19 -1.27 7.59
C LEU A 307 -11.26 -2.71 8.13
N ASN A 308 -10.23 -3.52 7.90
CA ASN A 308 -10.19 -4.86 8.45
C ASN A 308 -10.02 -4.85 9.99
N VAL A 309 -9.21 -3.95 10.54
CA VAL A 309 -9.10 -3.81 12.00
C VAL A 309 -10.38 -3.23 12.62
N ASP A 310 -11.00 -2.24 11.99
CA ASP A 310 -12.27 -1.66 12.42
C ASP A 310 -13.39 -2.73 12.43
N LEU A 311 -13.51 -3.55 11.38
CA LEU A 311 -14.48 -4.66 11.32
C LEU A 311 -14.20 -5.74 12.37
N TRP A 312 -12.94 -6.11 12.59
CA TRP A 312 -12.56 -7.05 13.65
C TRP A 312 -13.05 -6.58 15.03
N ARG A 313 -12.82 -5.32 15.40
CA ARG A 313 -13.21 -4.78 16.72
C ARG A 313 -14.72 -4.88 17.00
N VAL A 314 -15.53 -4.65 15.96
CA VAL A 314 -17.00 -4.51 16.08
C VAL A 314 -17.73 -5.85 15.95
N ILE A 315 -17.15 -6.79 15.20
CA ILE A 315 -17.75 -8.10 14.86
C ILE A 315 -17.10 -9.26 15.61
N GLY A 316 -15.79 -9.17 15.87
CA GLY A 316 -15.00 -10.17 16.59
C GLY A 316 -14.35 -11.27 15.74
N ASP A 317 -14.65 -11.34 14.45
CA ASP A 317 -14.13 -12.40 13.56
C ASP A 317 -12.63 -12.20 13.24
N THR A 318 -11.83 -13.22 13.56
CA THR A 318 -10.38 -13.26 13.28
C THR A 318 -10.00 -13.27 11.80
N GLU A 319 -10.90 -13.58 10.86
CA GLU A 319 -10.59 -13.51 9.42
C GLU A 319 -10.21 -12.08 9.00
N TYR A 320 -10.78 -11.05 9.64
CA TYR A 320 -10.37 -9.68 9.40
C TYR A 320 -8.96 -9.37 9.96
N LEU A 321 -8.55 -9.98 11.08
CA LEU A 321 -7.16 -9.87 11.55
C LEU A 321 -6.16 -10.56 10.61
N ASP A 322 -6.54 -11.68 10.00
CA ASP A 322 -5.72 -12.35 8.98
C ASP A 322 -5.59 -11.52 7.69
N LEU A 323 -6.65 -10.81 7.29
CA LEU A 323 -6.61 -9.84 6.20
C LEU A 323 -5.76 -8.60 6.56
N ALA A 324 -5.88 -8.07 7.79
CA ALA A 324 -5.05 -6.97 8.25
C ALA A 324 -3.56 -7.38 8.36
N GLU A 325 -3.25 -8.57 8.87
CA GLU A 325 -1.88 -9.10 8.91
C GLU A 325 -1.31 -9.29 7.49
N ARG A 326 -2.11 -9.85 6.57
CA ARG A 326 -1.76 -9.96 5.15
C ARG A 326 -1.32 -8.61 4.60
N VAL A 327 -2.10 -7.54 4.79
CA VAL A 327 -1.74 -6.20 4.30
C VAL A 327 -0.48 -5.67 5.00
N ALA A 328 -0.44 -5.72 6.33
CA ALA A 328 0.65 -5.19 7.16
C ALA A 328 1.99 -5.94 7.01
N ARG A 329 1.97 -7.19 6.53
CA ARG A 329 3.15 -8.01 6.25
C ARG A 329 3.42 -8.23 4.76
N ASN A 330 2.78 -7.45 3.88
CA ASN A 330 3.03 -7.46 2.44
C ASN A 330 2.92 -6.04 1.85
N HIS A 331 1.77 -5.68 1.25
CA HIS A 331 1.65 -4.44 0.46
C HIS A 331 1.89 -3.15 1.24
N LEU A 332 1.65 -3.11 2.56
CA LEU A 332 1.98 -1.93 3.38
C LEU A 332 3.49 -1.68 3.42
N LEU A 333 4.28 -2.71 3.75
CA LEU A 333 5.74 -2.61 3.85
C LEU A 333 6.44 -2.60 2.48
N PHE A 334 5.79 -3.16 1.46
CA PHE A 334 6.19 -3.08 0.06
C PHE A 334 6.03 -1.66 -0.51
N ASN A 335 5.07 -0.86 -0.01
CA ASN A 335 4.91 0.53 -0.44
C ASN A 335 5.91 1.50 0.20
N GLN A 336 6.50 1.15 1.35
CA GLN A 336 7.61 1.93 1.91
C GLN A 336 8.91 1.70 1.12
N ASP A 337 9.66 2.77 0.87
CA ASP A 337 10.96 2.73 0.21
C ASP A 337 12.12 2.99 1.19
N ALA A 338 13.37 2.89 0.71
CA ALA A 338 14.57 3.05 1.54
C ALA A 338 14.81 4.47 2.07
N SER A 339 14.10 5.49 1.55
CA SER A 339 14.10 6.85 2.12
C SER A 339 13.10 7.03 3.26
N GLY A 340 12.26 6.03 3.54
CA GLY A 340 11.19 6.08 4.54
C GLY A 340 9.83 6.50 3.99
N GLY A 341 9.81 7.21 2.86
CA GLY A 341 8.61 7.59 2.14
C GLY A 341 7.82 6.40 1.62
N PHE A 342 6.53 6.62 1.38
CA PHE A 342 5.64 5.64 0.78
C PHE A 342 5.32 6.03 -0.66
N CYS A 343 5.36 5.05 -1.56
CA CYS A 343 4.89 5.19 -2.93
C CYS A 343 3.36 5.15 -2.98
N GLY A 344 2.79 5.77 -4.01
CA GLY A 344 1.35 5.73 -4.29
C GLY A 344 0.96 4.83 -5.45
N ASP A 345 1.93 4.09 -6.01
CA ASP A 345 1.88 3.63 -7.39
C ASP A 345 2.81 2.43 -7.65
N ARG A 346 2.69 1.34 -6.89
CA ARG A 346 3.54 0.14 -7.04
C ARG A 346 2.83 -1.02 -7.76
N GLY A 347 3.59 -2.06 -8.05
CA GLY A 347 3.09 -3.22 -8.80
C GLY A 347 4.01 -4.43 -8.74
N VAL A 348 3.39 -5.63 -8.77
CA VAL A 348 4.09 -6.92 -8.67
C VAL A 348 4.11 -7.63 -10.02
N ASP A 349 2.98 -8.07 -10.57
CA ASP A 349 2.97 -8.74 -11.88
C ASP A 349 3.29 -7.79 -13.08
N PHE A 350 3.31 -6.49 -12.80
CA PHE A 350 3.59 -5.36 -13.67
C PHE A 350 4.48 -4.42 -12.84
N VAL A 351 5.81 -4.43 -13.06
CA VAL A 351 6.72 -3.83 -12.06
C VAL A 351 6.85 -2.33 -12.29
N ARG A 352 5.93 -1.58 -11.66
CA ARG A 352 6.06 -0.14 -11.41
C ARG A 352 6.84 0.02 -10.10
N GLU A 353 7.97 0.71 -10.17
CA GLU A 353 8.85 0.93 -9.00
C GLU A 353 8.23 1.87 -7.95
N GLY A 354 7.26 2.69 -8.38
CA GLY A 354 6.76 3.84 -7.66
C GLY A 354 7.80 4.96 -7.51
N SER A 355 7.36 6.09 -6.97
CA SER A 355 8.27 7.08 -6.38
C SER A 355 7.85 7.33 -4.93
N PRO A 356 8.77 7.33 -3.95
CA PRO A 356 8.49 8.06 -2.73
C PRO A 356 8.28 9.53 -3.15
N TRP A 357 7.15 10.08 -2.71
CA TRP A 357 6.76 11.47 -2.86
C TRP A 357 6.22 11.85 -1.48
N PRO A 358 6.38 13.08 -0.99
CA PRO A 358 5.66 13.52 0.21
C PRO A 358 4.12 13.61 0.04
N PHE A 359 3.54 13.02 -1.02
CA PHE A 359 2.10 12.92 -1.33
C PHE A 359 1.25 12.41 -0.16
N CYS A 360 -0.08 12.43 -0.35
CA CYS A 360 -1.06 11.71 0.48
C CYS A 360 -0.54 10.39 1.06
N CYS A 361 0.08 9.53 0.25
CA CYS A 361 0.59 8.22 0.65
C CYS A 361 1.72 8.27 1.70
N ALA A 362 2.65 9.23 1.64
CA ALA A 362 3.72 9.32 2.65
C ALA A 362 3.13 9.62 4.03
N MET A 363 2.33 10.69 4.15
CA MET A 363 1.71 11.07 5.41
C MET A 363 0.74 9.99 5.92
N HIS A 364 -0.03 9.37 5.02
CA HIS A 364 -1.03 8.35 5.37
C HIS A 364 -0.40 7.00 5.73
N GLY A 365 0.73 6.65 5.11
CA GLY A 365 1.52 5.49 5.51
C GLY A 365 2.13 5.68 6.90
N THR A 366 2.67 6.87 7.17
CA THR A 366 3.21 7.23 8.50
C THR A 366 2.14 7.16 9.59
N ARG A 367 0.95 7.75 9.39
CA ARG A 367 -0.14 7.68 10.39
C ARG A 367 -0.64 6.24 10.60
N THR A 368 -0.65 5.40 9.56
CA THR A 368 -1.05 4.00 9.67
C THR A 368 0.02 3.11 10.32
N LEU A 369 1.33 3.36 10.12
CA LEU A 369 2.37 2.68 10.89
C LEU A 369 2.15 2.85 12.41
N ALA A 370 1.79 4.07 12.85
CA ALA A 370 1.48 4.39 14.24
C ALA A 370 0.08 3.92 14.72
N GLU A 371 -0.78 3.46 13.80
CA GLU A 371 -2.09 2.88 14.13
C GLU A 371 -1.97 1.38 14.46
N ILE A 372 -1.00 0.67 13.86
CA ILE A 372 -0.80 -0.79 14.05
C ILE A 372 -0.63 -1.21 15.53
N PRO A 373 0.23 -0.58 16.37
CA PRO A 373 0.57 -1.17 17.67
C PRO A 373 -0.53 -1.03 18.73
N GLN A 374 -1.45 -0.07 18.56
CA GLN A 374 -2.67 0.07 19.40
C GLN A 374 -3.52 -1.21 19.40
N TYR A 375 -3.30 -2.09 18.41
CA TYR A 375 -3.95 -3.37 18.25
C TYR A 375 -3.03 -4.58 18.44
N ALA A 376 -1.75 -4.39 18.81
CA ALA A 376 -0.82 -5.51 18.99
C ALA A 376 -1.23 -6.39 20.17
N VAL A 377 -1.54 -5.76 21.30
CA VAL A 377 -2.24 -6.35 22.44
C VAL A 377 -3.37 -5.40 22.84
N THR A 378 -4.56 -5.94 23.13
CA THR A 378 -5.78 -5.20 23.53
C THR A 378 -6.53 -5.95 24.63
N THR A 379 -7.59 -5.35 25.19
CA THR A 379 -8.46 -5.99 26.19
C THR A 379 -9.94 -5.65 25.98
N ASP A 380 -10.82 -6.54 26.44
CA ASP A 380 -12.25 -6.31 26.62
C ASP A 380 -12.59 -5.91 28.09
N LYS A 381 -11.56 -5.55 28.87
CA LYS A 381 -11.53 -5.30 30.33
C LYS A 381 -11.53 -6.55 31.22
N LYS A 382 -11.65 -7.76 30.67
CA LYS A 382 -11.56 -9.02 31.44
C LYS A 382 -10.48 -9.95 30.90
N SER A 383 -10.40 -10.04 29.58
CA SER A 383 -9.50 -10.94 28.89
C SER A 383 -8.57 -10.14 27.97
N ILE A 384 -7.43 -10.74 27.66
CA ILE A 384 -6.32 -10.13 26.93
C ILE A 384 -6.26 -10.74 25.53
N PHE A 385 -6.06 -9.90 24.51
CA PHE A 385 -6.07 -10.30 23.11
C PHE A 385 -4.79 -9.87 22.41
N VAL A 386 -3.95 -10.84 22.06
CA VAL A 386 -2.66 -10.65 21.36
C VAL A 386 -2.88 -10.91 19.87
N SER A 387 -3.18 -9.84 19.14
CA SER A 387 -3.64 -9.89 17.74
C SER A 387 -2.49 -9.80 16.72
N PHE A 388 -1.50 -8.93 16.95
CA PHE A 388 -0.37 -8.73 16.03
C PHE A 388 0.98 -8.92 16.69
N PHE A 389 1.80 -9.79 16.08
CA PHE A 389 3.05 -10.25 16.67
C PHE A 389 4.23 -9.34 16.32
N TYR A 390 4.31 -8.20 17.00
CA TYR A 390 5.45 -7.29 16.96
C TYR A 390 6.14 -7.27 18.34
N PRO A 391 7.48 -7.11 18.42
CA PRO A 391 8.14 -6.99 19.72
C PRO A 391 7.72 -5.68 20.42
N SER A 392 7.11 -5.77 21.60
CA SER A 392 6.55 -4.61 22.30
C SER A 392 6.42 -4.86 23.81
N THR A 393 6.45 -3.79 24.61
CA THR A 393 5.83 -3.78 25.94
C THR A 393 4.46 -3.13 25.83
N THR A 394 3.44 -3.67 26.48
CA THR A 394 2.08 -3.12 26.53
C THR A 394 1.57 -3.11 27.97
N GLU A 395 0.96 -2.01 28.38
CA GLU A 395 0.38 -1.82 29.72
C GLU A 395 -1.15 -1.71 29.60
N LEU A 396 -1.88 -2.47 30.42
CA LEU A 396 -3.34 -2.61 30.38
C LEU A 396 -3.94 -2.58 31.79
N GLU A 397 -5.22 -2.27 31.89
CA GLU A 397 -6.03 -2.57 33.07
C GLU A 397 -6.96 -3.75 32.74
N VAL A 398 -6.92 -4.80 33.56
CA VAL A 398 -7.70 -6.03 33.37
C VAL A 398 -8.35 -6.39 34.70
N SER A 399 -9.68 -6.49 34.73
CA SER A 399 -10.48 -6.69 35.95
C SER A 399 -10.21 -5.66 37.07
N GLY A 400 -9.67 -4.48 36.74
CA GLY A 400 -9.25 -3.43 37.68
C GLY A 400 -7.79 -3.53 38.16
N THR A 401 -7.04 -4.54 37.71
CA THR A 401 -5.62 -4.73 38.04
C THR A 401 -4.73 -4.25 36.89
N PRO A 402 -3.66 -3.46 37.15
CA PRO A 402 -2.65 -3.14 36.15
C PRO A 402 -1.84 -4.39 35.74
N VAL A 403 -1.75 -4.63 34.44
CA VAL A 403 -1.03 -5.74 33.81
C VAL A 403 -0.02 -5.19 32.81
N GLN A 404 1.24 -5.63 32.89
CA GLN A 404 2.26 -5.37 31.88
C GLN A 404 2.57 -6.65 31.11
N LEU A 405 2.58 -6.56 29.78
CA LEU A 405 2.94 -7.64 28.87
C LEU A 405 4.14 -7.25 28.02
N ASP A 406 5.17 -8.09 28.00
CA ASP A 406 6.33 -7.92 27.12
C ASP A 406 6.44 -9.09 26.13
N LEU A 407 6.34 -8.78 24.83
CA LEU A 407 6.44 -9.73 23.73
C LEU A 407 7.84 -9.71 23.12
N GLU A 408 8.53 -10.83 23.24
CA GLU A 408 9.80 -11.15 22.59
C GLU A 408 9.55 -12.06 21.38
N THR A 409 9.88 -11.59 20.17
CA THR A 409 9.78 -12.41 18.95
C THR A 409 10.69 -11.89 17.82
N THR A 410 10.87 -12.71 16.79
CA THR A 410 11.42 -12.30 15.48
C THR A 410 10.41 -12.52 14.33
N TYR A 411 9.13 -12.72 14.65
CA TYR A 411 8.05 -12.96 13.70
C TYR A 411 7.95 -11.86 12.63
N PRO A 412 7.76 -12.20 11.34
CA PRO A 412 7.51 -13.53 10.76
C PRO A 412 8.77 -14.29 10.29
N LYS A 413 9.98 -14.01 10.83
CA LYS A 413 11.18 -14.83 10.54
C LYS A 413 11.18 -16.16 11.31
N SER A 414 10.49 -16.21 12.44
CA SER A 414 10.24 -17.41 13.23
C SER A 414 8.85 -17.32 13.85
N GLY A 415 8.14 -18.46 13.95
CA GLY A 415 6.88 -18.56 14.67
C GLY A 415 7.02 -18.56 16.20
N ARG A 416 8.24 -18.46 16.74
CA ARG A 416 8.46 -18.42 18.19
C ARG A 416 8.10 -17.06 18.77
N MET A 417 7.32 -17.07 19.83
CA MET A 417 6.99 -15.90 20.64
C MET A 417 7.10 -16.26 22.11
N LYS A 418 7.67 -15.37 22.90
CA LYS A 418 7.71 -15.45 24.35
C LYS A 418 7.05 -14.21 24.92
N LEU A 419 5.98 -14.40 25.68
CA LEU A 419 5.24 -13.33 26.34
C LEU A 419 5.59 -13.40 27.83
N THR A 420 6.20 -12.36 28.38
CA THR A 420 6.26 -12.17 29.83
C THR A 420 5.02 -11.40 30.25
N MET A 421 4.29 -11.88 31.25
CA MET A 421 3.25 -11.09 31.92
C MET A 421 3.67 -10.79 33.36
N SER A 422 3.53 -9.54 33.78
CA SER A 422 3.87 -9.04 35.11
C SER A 422 2.65 -8.33 35.72
N VAL A 423 2.30 -8.65 36.96
CA VAL A 423 1.11 -8.13 37.65
C VAL A 423 1.43 -7.76 39.10
N GLY A 424 0.94 -6.59 39.56
CA GLY A 424 1.19 -6.12 40.93
C GLY A 424 0.37 -6.84 42.00
N GLU A 425 -0.79 -7.36 41.62
CA GLU A 425 -1.70 -8.18 42.43
C GLU A 425 -2.18 -9.37 41.58
N SER A 426 -2.61 -10.46 42.21
CA SER A 426 -3.05 -11.64 41.46
C SER A 426 -4.37 -11.40 40.71
N VAL A 427 -4.40 -11.69 39.42
CA VAL A 427 -5.57 -11.43 38.54
C VAL A 427 -5.99 -12.69 37.79
N GLU A 428 -7.30 -12.93 37.72
CA GLU A 428 -7.92 -13.94 36.86
C GLU A 428 -8.22 -13.30 35.50
N ALA A 429 -7.59 -13.81 34.44
CA ALA A 429 -7.70 -13.24 33.09
C ALA A 429 -7.30 -14.28 32.02
N ASP A 430 -8.07 -14.39 30.94
CA ASP A 430 -7.69 -15.26 29.82
C ASP A 430 -6.67 -14.53 28.93
N VAL A 431 -5.56 -15.20 28.62
CA VAL A 431 -4.63 -14.72 27.59
C VAL A 431 -4.96 -15.41 26.27
N ASN A 432 -5.56 -14.64 25.35
CA ASN A 432 -5.95 -15.09 24.02
C ASN A 432 -4.88 -14.68 23.01
N ILE A 433 -4.19 -15.65 22.42
CA ILE A 433 -3.19 -15.42 21.36
C ILE A 433 -3.82 -15.83 20.02
N ARG A 434 -3.92 -14.92 19.04
CA ARG A 434 -4.51 -15.26 17.73
C ARG A 434 -3.73 -16.42 17.10
N ILE A 435 -4.46 -17.40 16.58
CA ILE A 435 -3.91 -18.43 15.68
C ILE A 435 -4.40 -18.11 14.27
N PRO A 436 -3.53 -17.60 13.38
CA PRO A 436 -3.92 -17.31 12.01
C PRO A 436 -4.48 -18.56 11.33
N LYS A 437 -5.48 -18.42 10.45
CA LYS A 437 -6.20 -19.49 9.75
C LYS A 437 -5.30 -20.37 8.86
N TRP A 438 -4.12 -19.85 8.51
CA TRP A 438 -3.07 -20.56 7.77
C TRP A 438 -2.02 -21.26 8.66
N SER A 439 -2.13 -21.14 9.98
CA SER A 439 -1.15 -21.59 10.98
C SER A 439 -1.76 -22.59 11.97
N ARG A 440 -0.94 -23.05 12.92
CA ARG A 440 -1.30 -23.87 14.07
C ARG A 440 -0.24 -23.72 15.15
N VAL A 441 -0.57 -24.08 16.39
CA VAL A 441 0.41 -24.20 17.47
C VAL A 441 1.20 -25.51 17.30
N LEU A 442 2.53 -25.41 17.41
CA LEU A 442 3.46 -26.55 17.42
C LEU A 442 3.90 -26.92 18.84
N SER A 443 3.99 -25.93 19.73
CA SER A 443 4.21 -26.12 21.17
C SER A 443 3.71 -24.91 21.95
N LEU A 444 3.21 -25.16 23.17
CA LEU A 444 2.80 -24.14 24.13
C LEU A 444 3.22 -24.58 25.54
N SER A 445 3.79 -23.65 26.30
CA SER A 445 4.17 -23.86 27.71
C SER A 445 4.01 -22.58 28.51
N VAL A 446 3.62 -22.72 29.78
CA VAL A 446 3.50 -21.61 30.74
C VAL A 446 4.42 -21.90 31.92
N ASP A 447 5.28 -20.94 32.25
CA ASP A 447 6.30 -21.02 33.30
C ASP A 447 7.26 -22.22 33.13
N GLY A 448 7.47 -22.63 31.87
CA GLY A 448 8.31 -23.77 31.47
C GLY A 448 7.57 -25.10 31.35
N GLU A 449 6.38 -25.23 31.95
CA GLU A 449 5.58 -26.45 31.92
C GLU A 449 4.66 -26.49 30.67
N PRO A 450 4.63 -27.59 29.90
CA PRO A 450 3.70 -27.74 28.77
C PRO A 450 2.24 -27.66 29.21
N VAL A 451 1.41 -26.97 28.43
CA VAL A 451 -0.05 -26.88 28.66
C VAL A 451 -0.82 -27.35 27.43
N GLU A 452 -2.08 -27.75 27.63
CA GLU A 452 -2.97 -28.14 26.53
C GLU A 452 -3.32 -26.94 25.63
N VAL A 453 -3.31 -27.15 24.32
CA VAL A 453 -3.63 -26.11 23.34
C VAL A 453 -5.15 -26.09 23.12
N GLN A 454 -5.83 -25.11 23.72
CA GLN A 454 -7.26 -24.91 23.55
C GLN A 454 -7.52 -23.83 22.49
N ILE A 455 -8.06 -24.22 21.33
CA ILE A 455 -8.40 -23.29 20.26
C ILE A 455 -9.91 -23.05 20.22
N LYS A 456 -10.32 -21.78 20.30
CA LYS A 456 -11.71 -21.33 20.19
C LYS A 456 -11.73 -20.05 19.35
N ASP A 457 -12.66 -19.95 18.39
CA ASP A 457 -12.95 -18.76 17.58
C ASP A 457 -11.72 -18.06 16.93
N GLY A 458 -10.66 -18.82 16.59
CA GLY A 458 -9.41 -18.30 16.03
C GLY A 458 -8.33 -17.89 17.05
N TRP A 459 -8.55 -18.15 18.34
CA TRP A 459 -7.64 -17.84 19.44
C TRP A 459 -7.17 -19.10 20.16
N CYS A 460 -5.90 -19.14 20.56
CA CYS A 460 -5.41 -20.02 21.59
C CYS A 460 -5.69 -19.38 22.94
N VAL A 461 -6.57 -20.00 23.73
CA VAL A 461 -7.03 -19.50 25.03
C VAL A 461 -6.17 -20.08 26.14
N ILE A 462 -5.77 -19.24 27.10
CA ILE A 462 -5.00 -19.64 28.28
C ILE A 462 -5.71 -19.07 29.51
N GLU A 463 -6.66 -19.82 30.03
CA GLU A 463 -7.45 -19.52 31.24
C GLU A 463 -6.56 -19.73 32.49
N ARG A 464 -6.30 -18.69 33.29
CA ARG A 464 -5.46 -18.79 34.50
C ARG A 464 -5.69 -17.65 35.49
N VAL A 465 -5.34 -17.90 36.75
CA VAL A 465 -4.96 -16.85 37.70
C VAL A 465 -3.46 -16.63 37.58
N TRP A 466 -3.07 -15.37 37.39
CA TRP A 466 -1.69 -14.92 37.20
C TRP A 466 -1.22 -14.14 38.43
N SER A 467 0.07 -14.22 38.78
CA SER A 467 0.61 -13.59 40.00
C SER A 467 2.10 -13.29 39.84
N ASP A 468 2.54 -12.12 40.33
CA ASP A 468 3.93 -11.63 40.21
C ASP A 468 4.41 -11.58 38.75
N ARG A 469 5.06 -12.64 38.25
CA ARG A 469 5.61 -12.71 36.89
C ARG A 469 5.56 -14.12 36.31
N SER A 470 4.82 -14.28 35.22
CA SER A 470 4.76 -15.52 34.43
C SER A 470 5.31 -15.35 33.01
N THR A 471 5.63 -16.46 32.34
CA THR A 471 6.05 -16.50 30.94
C THR A 471 5.28 -17.53 30.13
N ILE A 472 4.74 -17.12 28.99
CA ILE A 472 4.08 -17.97 28.00
C ILE A 472 5.02 -18.11 26.79
N ASP A 473 5.51 -19.31 26.53
CA ASP A 473 6.33 -19.64 25.37
C ASP A 473 5.46 -20.41 24.36
N ILE A 474 5.28 -19.84 23.16
CA ILE A 474 4.46 -20.41 22.09
C ILE A 474 5.25 -20.47 20.78
N GLN A 475 5.06 -21.56 20.03
CA GLN A 475 5.63 -21.76 18.70
C GLN A 475 4.50 -21.96 17.69
N LEU A 476 4.34 -21.01 16.77
CA LEU A 476 3.47 -21.16 15.60
C LEU A 476 4.19 -21.87 14.45
N ASP A 477 3.40 -22.55 13.61
CA ASP A 477 3.82 -23.11 12.33
C ASP A 477 3.84 -22.02 11.24
N LEU A 478 4.89 -22.00 10.41
CA LEU A 478 5.04 -21.09 9.28
C LEU A 478 5.16 -21.91 7.99
N PRO A 479 4.06 -22.51 7.49
CA PRO A 479 4.12 -23.39 6.34
C PRO A 479 4.43 -22.63 5.04
N ILE A 480 5.09 -23.34 4.10
CA ILE A 480 4.95 -23.01 2.68
C ILE A 480 3.54 -23.45 2.26
N ARG A 481 2.78 -22.54 1.64
CA ARG A 481 1.37 -22.75 1.30
C ARG A 481 0.97 -21.95 0.06
N THR A 482 -0.20 -22.23 -0.49
CA THR A 482 -0.74 -21.56 -1.67
C THR A 482 -2.12 -20.98 -1.42
N GLU A 483 -2.52 -19.99 -2.24
CA GLU A 483 -3.89 -19.49 -2.28
C GLU A 483 -4.33 -19.26 -3.73
N ILE A 484 -5.57 -19.65 -4.05
CA ILE A 484 -6.20 -19.44 -5.35
C ILE A 484 -6.35 -17.95 -5.70
N ARG A 485 -6.45 -17.66 -6.99
CA ARG A 485 -6.81 -16.32 -7.48
C ARG A 485 -8.24 -15.96 -7.04
N ASN A 486 -8.45 -14.72 -6.62
CA ASN A 486 -9.80 -14.15 -6.47
C ASN A 486 -10.33 -13.72 -7.86
N GLN A 487 -11.53 -13.14 -7.92
CA GLN A 487 -12.15 -12.73 -9.19
C GLN A 487 -11.73 -11.29 -9.54
N PHE A 488 -10.42 -11.06 -9.62
CA PHE A 488 -9.81 -9.75 -9.73
C PHE A 488 -10.28 -8.99 -10.99
N ILE A 489 -10.74 -7.74 -10.82
CA ILE A 489 -11.38 -6.96 -11.87
C ILE A 489 -10.38 -6.42 -12.94
N GLY A 490 -9.08 -6.56 -12.71
CA GLY A 490 -8.04 -6.39 -13.74
C GLY A 490 -7.65 -7.67 -14.51
N ASP A 491 -8.38 -8.79 -14.33
CA ASP A 491 -8.11 -10.03 -15.08
C ASP A 491 -8.49 -9.92 -16.56
N THR A 492 -7.74 -10.65 -17.38
CA THR A 492 -7.88 -10.64 -18.84
C THR A 492 -8.26 -12.02 -19.36
N LYS A 493 -8.68 -12.10 -20.63
CA LYS A 493 -8.91 -13.38 -21.34
C LYS A 493 -7.69 -14.32 -21.36
N ASP A 494 -6.49 -13.76 -21.18
CA ASP A 494 -5.20 -14.47 -21.22
C ASP A 494 -4.67 -14.77 -19.80
N THR A 495 -5.42 -14.42 -18.75
CA THR A 495 -5.13 -14.80 -17.36
C THR A 495 -5.31 -16.32 -17.19
N ASP A 496 -4.27 -16.98 -16.68
CA ASP A 496 -4.26 -18.41 -16.39
C ASP A 496 -4.89 -18.69 -15.00
N PRO A 497 -6.10 -19.28 -14.91
CA PRO A 497 -6.79 -19.48 -13.64
C PRO A 497 -6.24 -20.65 -12.82
N GLU A 498 -5.37 -21.49 -13.39
CA GLU A 498 -4.70 -22.59 -12.67
C GLU A 498 -3.50 -22.08 -11.85
N LYS A 499 -3.06 -20.83 -12.07
CA LYS A 499 -1.97 -20.23 -11.29
C LYS A 499 -2.45 -19.78 -9.92
N VAL A 500 -1.73 -20.20 -8.89
CA VAL A 500 -1.95 -19.83 -7.49
C VAL A 500 -0.88 -18.85 -7.01
N SER A 501 -1.19 -18.08 -5.98
CA SER A 501 -0.20 -17.32 -5.23
C SER A 501 0.51 -18.21 -4.22
N LEU A 502 1.78 -17.91 -3.91
CA LEU A 502 2.65 -18.70 -3.04
C LEU A 502 3.04 -17.90 -1.79
N TRP A 503 3.19 -18.59 -0.66
CA TRP A 503 3.33 -17.96 0.65
C TRP A 503 4.29 -18.73 1.57
N HIS A 504 4.90 -18.02 2.52
CA HIS A 504 5.56 -18.53 3.71
C HIS A 504 4.93 -17.87 4.93
N GLY A 505 4.09 -18.61 5.66
CA GLY A 505 3.27 -18.05 6.75
C GLY A 505 2.40 -16.87 6.28
N PRO A 506 2.55 -15.65 6.84
CA PRO A 506 1.79 -14.47 6.40
C PRO A 506 2.42 -13.76 5.18
N ARG A 507 3.62 -14.17 4.75
CA ARG A 507 4.44 -13.44 3.76
C ARG A 507 4.24 -14.03 2.37
N GLN A 508 3.87 -13.20 1.40
CA GLN A 508 3.77 -13.61 0.01
C GLN A 508 5.18 -13.83 -0.56
N LEU A 509 5.34 -14.95 -1.27
CA LEU A 509 6.52 -15.28 -2.07
C LEU A 509 6.26 -14.89 -3.52
N VAL A 510 7.10 -13.98 -4.04
CA VAL A 510 7.05 -13.54 -5.42
C VAL A 510 8.30 -14.01 -6.15
N TYR A 511 8.16 -14.47 -7.39
CA TYR A 511 9.31 -14.78 -8.24
C TYR A 511 10.13 -13.51 -8.44
N ASN A 512 11.46 -13.59 -8.34
CA ASN A 512 12.33 -12.44 -8.51
C ASN A 512 13.38 -12.73 -9.59
N GLN A 513 13.20 -12.18 -10.78
CA GLN A 513 14.08 -12.46 -11.93
C GLN A 513 15.57 -12.21 -11.62
N SER A 514 15.91 -11.14 -10.88
CA SER A 514 17.32 -10.79 -10.56
C SER A 514 18.07 -11.90 -9.82
N LEU A 515 17.37 -12.71 -9.02
CA LEU A 515 17.95 -13.80 -8.23
C LEU A 515 18.15 -15.09 -9.03
N ASN A 516 17.64 -15.16 -10.27
CA ASN A 516 17.49 -16.42 -11.03
C ASN A 516 18.46 -16.56 -12.22
N SER A 517 19.53 -15.76 -12.28
CA SER A 517 20.45 -15.75 -13.43
C SER A 517 21.10 -17.12 -13.74
N THR A 518 21.28 -18.00 -12.75
CA THR A 518 21.76 -19.38 -12.96
C THR A 518 20.76 -20.22 -13.76
N PHE A 519 19.46 -20.16 -13.41
CA PHE A 519 18.39 -20.80 -14.17
C PHE A 519 18.34 -20.23 -15.59
N HIS A 520 18.43 -18.90 -15.74
CA HIS A 520 18.41 -18.28 -17.06
C HIS A 520 19.59 -18.71 -17.94
N LYS A 521 20.80 -18.78 -17.39
CA LYS A 521 22.02 -19.15 -18.14
C LYS A 521 21.99 -20.59 -18.64
N GLY A 522 21.27 -21.48 -17.96
CA GLY A 522 21.03 -22.86 -18.41
C GLY A 522 20.03 -23.00 -19.56
N ILE A 523 19.15 -22.01 -19.79
CA ILE A 523 18.12 -22.07 -20.83
C ILE A 523 18.73 -21.77 -22.21
N LYS A 524 18.56 -22.73 -23.13
CA LYS A 524 18.87 -22.57 -24.56
C LYS A 524 17.61 -22.17 -25.32
N SER A 525 17.58 -20.94 -25.82
CA SER A 525 16.57 -20.41 -26.74
C SER A 525 17.25 -19.43 -27.69
N GLU A 526 16.72 -19.31 -28.91
CA GLU A 526 17.07 -18.22 -29.81
C GLU A 526 16.71 -16.85 -29.19
N PRO A 527 17.42 -15.77 -29.57
CA PRO A 527 17.05 -14.41 -29.21
C PRO A 527 15.66 -14.05 -29.76
N SER A 528 14.79 -13.49 -28.91
CA SER A 528 13.37 -13.29 -29.25
C SER A 528 12.68 -12.33 -28.27
N LEU A 529 11.67 -11.59 -28.73
CA LEU A 529 10.80 -10.81 -27.84
C LEU A 529 9.92 -11.78 -27.03
N ARG A 530 9.86 -11.64 -25.70
CA ARG A 530 9.22 -12.59 -24.77
C ARG A 530 8.13 -12.02 -23.87
N HIS A 531 8.12 -10.72 -23.63
CA HIS A 531 7.04 -10.06 -22.90
C HIS A 531 6.90 -8.63 -23.40
N VAL A 532 5.66 -8.16 -23.48
CA VAL A 532 5.31 -6.76 -23.72
C VAL A 532 4.20 -6.43 -22.73
N TYR A 533 4.46 -5.46 -21.86
CA TYR A 533 3.45 -4.72 -21.12
C TYR A 533 3.52 -3.27 -21.60
N GLN A 534 2.37 -2.66 -21.86
CA GLN A 534 2.21 -1.26 -22.22
C GLN A 534 0.79 -0.86 -21.85
N THR A 535 0.59 0.24 -21.13
CA THR A 535 -0.74 0.57 -20.59
C THR A 535 -1.71 1.10 -21.65
N TYR A 536 -1.22 1.83 -22.66
CA TYR A 536 -2.02 2.43 -23.74
C TYR A 536 -1.49 2.07 -25.14
N LYS A 537 -2.40 1.62 -26.02
CA LYS A 537 -2.12 1.08 -27.37
C LYS A 537 -1.14 -0.10 -27.38
N GLU A 538 -0.95 -0.67 -28.57
CA GLU A 538 0.07 -1.71 -28.81
C GLU A 538 1.44 -1.08 -29.07
N MET A 539 2.50 -1.69 -28.52
CA MET A 539 3.88 -1.47 -28.96
C MET A 539 4.02 -1.80 -30.46
N LYS A 540 4.72 -0.95 -31.22
CA LYS A 540 4.94 -1.14 -32.68
C LYS A 540 6.43 -1.32 -32.98
N LEU A 541 6.72 -2.13 -34.01
CA LEU A 541 8.08 -2.34 -34.53
C LEU A 541 8.27 -1.50 -35.79
N ASP A 542 9.42 -0.82 -35.90
CA ASP A 542 9.81 0.08 -37.00
C ASP A 542 8.83 1.24 -37.28
N LYS A 543 7.91 1.50 -36.35
CA LYS A 543 6.92 2.59 -36.36
C LYS A 543 6.70 3.14 -34.95
N SER A 544 6.20 4.37 -34.84
CA SER A 544 5.66 4.91 -33.60
C SER A 544 4.41 4.15 -33.14
N VAL A 545 4.01 4.36 -31.88
CA VAL A 545 2.74 3.88 -31.31
C VAL A 545 1.49 4.46 -32.00
N ASN A 546 1.66 5.49 -32.84
CA ASN A 546 0.62 6.09 -33.68
C ASN A 546 0.68 5.62 -35.15
N ASP A 547 1.39 4.51 -35.42
CA ASP A 547 1.55 3.87 -36.73
C ASP A 547 2.26 4.74 -37.81
N THR A 548 2.90 5.83 -37.40
CA THR A 548 3.74 6.72 -38.23
C THR A 548 5.22 6.26 -38.24
N PRO A 549 6.09 6.81 -39.11
CA PRO A 549 7.54 6.57 -39.01
C PRO A 549 8.07 6.99 -37.64
N LEU A 550 9.01 6.24 -37.08
CA LEU A 550 9.72 6.57 -35.83
C LEU A 550 10.48 7.90 -36.01
N LYS A 551 10.16 8.94 -35.24
CA LYS A 551 10.88 10.22 -35.26
C LYS A 551 11.15 10.71 -33.86
N ILE A 552 12.37 11.14 -33.57
CA ILE A 552 12.71 11.83 -32.32
C ILE A 552 13.24 13.22 -32.71
N GLY A 553 12.53 14.27 -32.32
CA GLY A 553 12.67 15.59 -32.95
C GLY A 553 12.59 15.47 -34.49
N GLU A 554 13.52 16.13 -35.20
CA GLU A 554 13.61 16.08 -36.66
C GLU A 554 14.12 14.73 -37.22
N ARG A 555 14.67 13.85 -36.38
CA ARG A 555 15.44 12.67 -36.84
C ARG A 555 14.56 11.44 -37.00
N GLU A 556 14.44 10.97 -38.25
CA GLU A 556 13.69 9.77 -38.62
C GLU A 556 14.55 8.49 -38.50
N TYR A 557 13.90 7.40 -38.08
CA TYR A 557 14.51 6.08 -37.84
C TYR A 557 13.81 4.99 -38.66
N LYS A 558 14.57 4.24 -39.45
CA LYS A 558 14.04 3.10 -40.24
C LYS A 558 13.90 1.80 -39.44
N LYS A 559 14.56 1.70 -38.29
CA LYS A 559 14.55 0.53 -37.40
C LYS A 559 14.37 0.99 -35.96
N GLY A 560 13.60 0.25 -35.17
CA GLY A 560 13.43 0.52 -33.73
C GLY A 560 12.11 0.01 -33.15
N VAL A 561 11.77 0.49 -31.95
CA VAL A 561 10.53 0.13 -31.25
C VAL A 561 9.81 1.40 -30.79
N GLY A 562 8.56 1.57 -31.18
CA GLY A 562 7.67 2.64 -30.73
C GLY A 562 6.75 2.15 -29.63
N THR A 563 6.66 2.92 -28.54
CA THR A 563 5.96 2.56 -27.30
C THR A 563 5.34 3.80 -26.64
N HIS A 564 4.77 3.64 -25.45
CA HIS A 564 4.15 4.69 -24.63
C HIS A 564 4.28 4.28 -23.14
N SER A 565 4.27 5.23 -22.22
CA SER A 565 4.43 4.98 -20.77
C SER A 565 3.11 4.51 -20.10
N VAL A 566 3.12 3.59 -19.14
CA VAL A 566 4.24 2.80 -18.64
C VAL A 566 4.39 1.55 -19.50
N SER A 567 5.62 1.19 -19.88
CA SER A 567 5.89 -0.04 -20.63
C SER A 567 7.10 -0.83 -20.14
N GLU A 568 7.00 -2.16 -20.28
CA GLU A 568 8.08 -3.14 -20.06
C GLU A 568 8.15 -4.07 -21.28
N ILE A 569 9.29 -4.09 -21.96
CA ILE A 569 9.50 -4.83 -23.21
C ILE A 569 10.71 -5.75 -23.01
N THR A 570 10.46 -7.02 -22.69
CA THR A 570 11.50 -7.99 -22.32
C THR A 570 11.84 -8.92 -23.49
N TYR A 571 13.11 -8.86 -23.92
CA TYR A 571 13.74 -9.74 -24.88
C TYR A 571 14.56 -10.83 -24.17
N TRP A 572 14.46 -12.05 -24.68
CA TRP A 572 15.39 -13.13 -24.35
C TRP A 572 16.62 -13.08 -25.27
N LEU A 573 17.79 -13.36 -24.71
CA LEU A 573 19.09 -13.41 -25.37
C LEU A 573 19.74 -14.78 -25.17
N ASN A 574 20.58 -15.19 -26.12
CA ASN A 574 21.37 -16.43 -26.05
C ASN A 574 22.73 -16.25 -25.34
N GLY A 575 23.16 -15.02 -25.08
CA GLY A 575 24.47 -14.68 -24.50
C GLY A 575 25.59 -14.39 -25.50
N GLU A 576 25.31 -14.33 -26.81
CA GLU A 576 26.30 -14.01 -27.84
C GLU A 576 26.55 -12.50 -28.01
N PHE A 577 25.66 -11.67 -27.45
CA PHE A 577 25.71 -10.22 -27.55
C PHE A 577 26.54 -9.60 -26.44
N SER A 578 27.43 -8.68 -26.82
CA SER A 578 28.28 -7.90 -25.92
C SER A 578 27.60 -6.60 -25.48
N GLU A 579 26.71 -6.04 -26.30
CA GLU A 579 26.26 -4.66 -26.15
C GLU A 579 24.87 -4.40 -26.75
N PHE A 580 24.08 -3.53 -26.10
CA PHE A 580 22.86 -2.93 -26.64
C PHE A 580 23.11 -1.44 -26.93
N ARG A 581 22.53 -0.94 -28.03
CA ARG A 581 22.54 0.48 -28.41
C ARG A 581 21.15 0.92 -28.86
N SER A 582 20.75 2.11 -28.46
CA SER A 582 19.59 2.82 -29.00
C SER A 582 19.89 4.31 -29.03
N ASP A 583 19.18 5.05 -29.85
CA ASP A 583 18.85 6.43 -29.51
C ASP A 583 17.48 6.41 -28.81
N ILE A 584 17.27 7.29 -27.82
CA ILE A 584 16.03 7.39 -27.04
C ILE A 584 15.49 8.83 -27.09
N GLY A 585 14.19 8.96 -26.87
CA GLY A 585 13.47 10.22 -26.78
C GLY A 585 11.98 10.09 -27.12
N ILE A 586 11.27 11.19 -26.96
CA ILE A 586 9.84 11.32 -27.28
C ILE A 586 9.62 11.26 -28.81
N ASP A 587 8.52 10.64 -29.23
CA ASP A 587 8.11 10.59 -30.63
C ASP A 587 7.56 11.94 -31.11
N ALA A 588 7.84 12.34 -32.35
CA ALA A 588 7.38 13.61 -32.90
C ALA A 588 5.84 13.77 -32.90
N THR A 589 5.05 12.69 -32.88
CA THR A 589 3.57 12.74 -32.76
C THR A 589 3.07 13.03 -31.33
N ALA A 590 3.98 13.23 -30.37
CA ALA A 590 3.66 13.81 -29.07
C ALA A 590 3.47 15.34 -29.13
N GLU A 591 3.88 16.00 -30.22
CA GLU A 591 3.73 17.45 -30.45
C GLU A 591 4.35 18.36 -29.36
N GLY A 592 5.21 17.81 -28.50
CA GLY A 592 5.88 18.51 -27.40
C GLY A 592 5.36 18.14 -26.00
N GLU A 593 4.17 17.55 -25.90
CA GLU A 593 3.42 17.43 -24.62
C GLU A 593 3.85 16.24 -23.73
N GLY A 594 4.50 15.23 -24.31
CA GLY A 594 4.95 14.03 -23.59
C GLY A 594 6.29 14.20 -22.88
N ALA A 595 6.46 13.55 -21.73
CA ALA A 595 7.75 13.41 -21.05
C ALA A 595 7.89 12.05 -20.35
N VAL A 596 9.02 11.37 -20.54
CA VAL A 596 9.22 9.99 -20.05
C VAL A 596 10.59 9.75 -19.41
N ARG A 597 10.69 8.66 -18.64
CA ARG A 597 11.94 8.16 -18.04
C ARG A 597 12.33 6.83 -18.68
N PHE A 598 13.46 6.79 -19.39
CA PHE A 598 13.98 5.55 -20.00
C PHE A 598 14.86 4.75 -19.02
N LYS A 599 14.67 3.43 -18.96
CA LYS A 599 15.54 2.48 -18.23
C LYS A 599 15.82 1.23 -19.07
N VAL A 600 17.01 0.65 -18.89
CA VAL A 600 17.46 -0.60 -19.53
C VAL A 600 17.96 -1.54 -18.44
N CYS A 601 17.31 -2.68 -18.30
CA CYS A 601 17.66 -3.72 -17.35
C CYS A 601 18.30 -4.92 -18.07
N VAL A 602 19.31 -5.51 -17.46
CA VAL A 602 20.12 -6.62 -17.98
C VAL A 602 20.19 -7.73 -16.92
N ASP A 603 19.79 -8.96 -17.26
CA ASP A 603 19.59 -10.08 -16.32
C ASP A 603 18.77 -9.69 -15.06
N GLY A 604 17.81 -8.77 -15.22
CA GLY A 604 16.96 -8.27 -14.14
C GLY A 604 17.68 -7.32 -13.17
N LEU A 605 18.65 -6.52 -13.63
CA LEU A 605 19.27 -5.42 -12.88
C LEU A 605 19.34 -4.15 -13.74
N VAL A 606 19.14 -2.96 -13.17
CA VAL A 606 19.24 -1.69 -13.91
C VAL A 606 20.69 -1.44 -14.34
N ALA A 607 20.95 -1.49 -15.66
CA ALA A 607 22.29 -1.33 -16.24
C ALA A 607 22.50 0.08 -16.85
N HIS A 608 21.41 0.73 -17.25
CA HIS A 608 21.38 2.14 -17.66
C HIS A 608 19.99 2.70 -17.39
N GLY A 609 19.90 3.99 -17.08
CA GLY A 609 18.61 4.67 -16.97
C GLY A 609 18.79 6.15 -16.63
N ASP A 610 17.82 6.95 -17.03
CA ASP A 610 17.81 8.40 -16.78
C ASP A 610 17.13 8.78 -15.45
N VAL A 611 17.36 7.92 -14.45
CA VAL A 611 16.99 8.15 -13.06
C VAL A 611 18.28 8.24 -12.23
N VAL A 612 18.56 9.44 -11.75
CA VAL A 612 19.67 9.85 -10.86
C VAL A 612 21.08 9.59 -11.40
N LYS A 613 21.69 10.62 -12.02
CA LYS A 613 23.16 10.75 -12.05
C LYS A 613 23.74 12.18 -12.16
N ALA A 614 22.98 13.21 -11.75
CA ALA A 614 23.42 14.61 -11.86
C ALA A 614 22.97 15.54 -10.71
N SER A 615 21.89 15.22 -10.01
CA SER A 615 21.06 16.19 -9.26
C SER A 615 21.12 16.08 -7.72
N ILE A 616 21.96 15.20 -7.20
CA ILE A 616 22.38 15.19 -5.79
C ILE A 616 23.91 15.08 -5.78
N GLY A 617 24.58 16.13 -5.34
CA GLY A 617 26.01 16.11 -5.07
C GLY A 617 26.33 15.15 -3.91
N GLU A 618 27.60 14.77 -3.75
CA GLU A 618 28.02 13.74 -2.79
C GLU A 618 27.61 14.06 -1.33
N GLU A 619 27.41 15.34 -0.99
CA GLU A 619 26.95 15.81 0.32
C GLU A 619 25.42 15.74 0.52
N ASN A 620 24.62 15.69 -0.55
CA ASN A 620 23.14 15.77 -0.52
C ASN A 620 22.44 14.46 -0.94
N ALA A 621 23.17 13.34 -1.06
CA ALA A 621 22.69 12.09 -1.65
C ALA A 621 21.44 11.44 -1.00
N ASN A 622 21.00 11.95 0.15
CA ASN A 622 19.90 11.40 0.95
C ASN A 622 18.56 12.16 0.78
N GLN A 623 18.50 13.22 -0.04
CA GLN A 623 17.26 13.99 -0.25
C GLN A 623 16.63 13.64 -1.60
N VAL A 624 15.57 12.81 -1.57
CA VAL A 624 14.90 12.31 -2.77
C VAL A 624 13.89 13.33 -3.29
N GLN A 625 14.11 13.83 -4.50
CA GLN A 625 13.19 14.74 -5.18
C GLN A 625 12.95 14.29 -6.62
N SER A 626 11.68 14.11 -6.96
CA SER A 626 11.16 13.69 -8.27
C SER A 626 9.78 14.32 -8.42
N LEU A 627 9.39 14.71 -9.64
CA LEU A 627 8.14 15.40 -9.99
C LEU A 627 7.93 16.80 -9.35
N TYR A 628 8.37 17.03 -8.10
CA TYR A 628 8.34 18.33 -7.44
C TYR A 628 9.69 19.03 -7.46
N GLY A 629 10.15 19.41 -8.66
CA GLY A 629 11.15 20.47 -8.81
C GLY A 629 12.51 20.23 -8.19
N PHE A 630 13.22 19.18 -8.61
CA PHE A 630 14.58 19.31 -9.17
C PHE A 630 14.90 18.11 -10.09
N GLU A 631 16.01 18.18 -10.82
CA GLU A 631 16.22 17.44 -12.08
C GLU A 631 16.46 15.93 -11.94
N VAL A 632 15.40 15.13 -11.87
CA VAL A 632 15.44 13.79 -12.49
C VAL A 632 15.33 13.98 -14.01
N SER A 633 16.23 13.37 -14.78
CA SER A 633 16.40 13.62 -16.22
C SER A 633 15.28 13.02 -17.09
N ALA A 634 14.06 13.57 -16.97
CA ALA A 634 12.97 13.31 -17.90
C ALA A 634 13.38 13.71 -19.33
N MET A 635 13.05 12.87 -20.31
CA MET A 635 13.12 13.26 -21.73
C MET A 635 11.77 13.80 -22.17
N THR A 636 11.73 15.07 -22.55
CA THR A 636 10.53 15.79 -23.01
C THR A 636 10.43 15.79 -24.54
N GLY A 637 9.31 16.24 -25.08
CA GLY A 637 9.15 16.49 -26.52
C GLY A 637 10.05 17.62 -27.08
N ALA A 638 10.70 18.42 -26.23
CA ALA A 638 11.68 19.42 -26.64
C ALA A 638 13.12 18.86 -26.76
N ASP A 639 13.38 17.67 -26.21
CA ASP A 639 14.72 17.09 -26.14
C ASP A 639 15.19 16.48 -27.46
N LYS A 640 16.50 16.58 -27.70
CA LYS A 640 17.15 15.96 -28.86
C LYS A 640 17.35 14.45 -28.63
N PRO A 641 17.40 13.62 -29.69
CA PRO A 641 17.64 12.18 -29.56
C PRO A 641 18.94 11.91 -28.81
N ARG A 642 18.86 11.14 -27.71
CA ARG A 642 20.00 10.82 -26.87
C ARG A 642 20.48 9.41 -27.16
N SER A 643 21.73 9.25 -27.59
CA SER A 643 22.33 7.94 -27.83
C SER A 643 22.76 7.26 -26.51
N ILE A 644 22.31 6.03 -26.30
CA ILE A 644 22.66 5.17 -25.17
C ILE A 644 23.41 3.91 -25.63
N ARG A 645 24.26 3.39 -24.74
CA ARG A 645 25.09 2.20 -24.93
C ARG A 645 25.13 1.43 -23.61
N VAL A 646 24.82 0.14 -23.63
CA VAL A 646 24.70 -0.70 -22.44
C VAL A 646 25.46 -2.01 -22.65
N ALA A 647 26.41 -2.33 -21.78
CA ALA A 647 27.13 -3.60 -21.83
C ALA A 647 26.21 -4.74 -21.38
N LEU A 648 26.17 -5.83 -22.16
CA LEU A 648 25.31 -6.98 -21.91
C LEU A 648 26.03 -8.15 -21.22
N ASN A 649 27.37 -8.22 -21.29
CA ASN A 649 28.18 -9.18 -20.53
C ASN A 649 27.67 -10.65 -20.60
N SER A 650 27.26 -11.08 -21.80
CA SER A 650 26.70 -12.41 -22.08
C SER A 650 25.38 -12.74 -21.36
N ALA A 651 24.56 -11.73 -21.07
CA ALA A 651 23.23 -11.82 -20.47
C ALA A 651 22.24 -12.72 -21.25
N ARG A 652 21.14 -13.06 -20.57
CA ARG A 652 19.99 -13.83 -21.04
C ARG A 652 18.72 -13.00 -21.13
N VAL A 653 18.62 -11.92 -20.36
CA VAL A 653 17.46 -11.02 -20.37
C VAL A 653 17.90 -9.59 -20.66
N LEU A 654 17.23 -8.94 -21.62
CA LEU A 654 17.28 -7.50 -21.84
C LEU A 654 15.86 -6.97 -21.74
N THR A 655 15.62 -6.06 -20.80
CA THR A 655 14.31 -5.43 -20.61
C THR A 655 14.44 -3.93 -20.85
N LEU A 656 13.66 -3.43 -21.81
CA LEU A 656 13.52 -2.01 -22.09
C LEU A 656 12.29 -1.48 -21.36
N VAL A 657 12.42 -0.33 -20.71
CA VAL A 657 11.37 0.26 -19.87
C VAL A 657 11.20 1.74 -20.18
N VAL A 658 9.94 2.16 -20.30
CA VAL A 658 9.56 3.57 -20.33
C VAL A 658 8.59 3.83 -19.17
N ASP A 659 9.04 4.57 -18.16
CA ASP A 659 8.21 5.05 -17.05
C ASP A 659 7.65 6.47 -17.38
N GLU A 660 6.55 6.81 -16.70
CA GLU A 660 6.00 8.17 -16.57
C GLU A 660 7.07 9.18 -16.13
N ALA A 661 6.98 10.46 -16.53
CA ALA A 661 7.85 11.52 -15.99
C ALA A 661 7.14 12.52 -15.05
N VAL A 662 6.64 13.64 -15.57
CA VAL A 662 6.31 14.85 -14.79
C VAL A 662 4.96 15.49 -15.14
N ASN A 663 4.34 15.02 -16.23
CA ASN A 663 3.23 15.62 -16.97
C ASN A 663 1.94 14.76 -16.92
N GLY A 664 1.92 13.74 -16.06
CA GLY A 664 1.05 12.57 -16.25
C GLY A 664 1.54 11.72 -17.43
N LEU A 665 0.65 10.90 -18.00
CA LEU A 665 0.95 10.01 -19.14
C LEU A 665 0.57 10.64 -20.49
N ALA A 666 0.49 11.97 -20.53
CA ALA A 666 -0.12 12.76 -21.59
C ALA A 666 0.77 12.82 -22.84
N ARG A 667 0.41 12.00 -23.86
CA ARG A 667 1.15 11.88 -25.13
C ARG A 667 2.63 11.48 -24.97
N ASP A 668 2.93 10.70 -23.94
CA ASP A 668 4.22 10.05 -23.65
C ASP A 668 4.65 9.00 -24.70
N PHE A 669 4.41 9.26 -25.98
CA PHE A 669 4.81 8.41 -27.08
C PHE A 669 6.34 8.41 -27.14
N ALA A 670 6.95 7.24 -27.01
CA ALA A 670 8.37 7.11 -26.75
C ALA A 670 9.02 6.12 -27.74
N ASN A 671 10.23 6.46 -28.19
CA ASN A 671 10.91 5.72 -29.25
C ASN A 671 12.26 5.19 -28.81
N TRP A 672 12.47 3.89 -29.01
CA TRP A 672 13.78 3.25 -29.04
C TRP A 672 14.29 3.26 -30.49
N GLY A 673 14.75 4.43 -30.94
CA GLY A 673 15.24 4.65 -32.29
C GLY A 673 16.54 3.91 -32.55
N ASN A 674 16.65 3.18 -33.67
CA ASN A 674 17.82 2.38 -34.02
C ASN A 674 18.16 1.28 -32.99
N ALA A 675 17.19 0.79 -32.21
CA ALA A 675 17.40 -0.18 -31.13
C ALA A 675 17.98 -1.51 -31.64
N ARG A 676 19.21 -1.83 -31.21
CA ARG A 676 20.01 -2.92 -31.76
C ARG A 676 20.98 -3.54 -30.76
N LEU A 677 21.23 -4.82 -30.94
CA LEU A 677 22.24 -5.62 -30.26
C LEU A 677 23.51 -5.68 -31.11
N VAL A 678 24.65 -5.88 -30.47
CA VAL A 678 25.95 -6.11 -31.11
C VAL A 678 26.58 -7.38 -30.55
N LYS A 679 27.07 -8.26 -31.43
CA LYS A 679 27.82 -9.48 -31.07
C LYS A 679 29.30 -9.18 -30.82
N ASN A 680 30.02 -10.15 -30.25
CA ASN A 680 31.48 -10.06 -30.02
C ASN A 680 32.32 -9.91 -31.30
N ASP A 681 31.81 -10.35 -32.45
CA ASP A 681 32.43 -10.21 -33.79
C ASP A 681 32.07 -8.88 -34.50
N GLY A 682 31.17 -8.08 -33.92
CA GLY A 682 30.66 -6.83 -34.49
C GLY A 682 29.39 -6.96 -35.34
N GLU A 683 28.80 -8.16 -35.49
CA GLU A 683 27.49 -8.31 -36.13
C GLU A 683 26.42 -7.51 -35.37
N VAL A 684 25.52 -6.84 -36.11
CA VAL A 684 24.46 -5.99 -35.56
C VAL A 684 23.10 -6.58 -35.88
N VAL A 685 22.25 -6.76 -34.86
CA VAL A 685 20.90 -7.29 -34.98
C VAL A 685 19.90 -6.27 -34.39
N TYR A 686 18.92 -5.82 -35.17
CA TYR A 686 17.89 -4.91 -34.65
C TYR A 686 16.85 -5.66 -33.82
N LEU A 687 16.36 -5.04 -32.75
CA LEU A 687 15.34 -5.65 -31.88
C LEU A 687 14.01 -5.88 -32.59
N SER A 688 13.74 -5.16 -33.67
CA SER A 688 12.57 -5.34 -34.54
C SER A 688 12.73 -6.43 -35.61
N ASP A 689 13.94 -6.95 -35.84
CA ASP A 689 14.17 -8.12 -36.70
C ASP A 689 14.16 -9.45 -35.91
N LEU A 690 14.07 -9.39 -34.57
CA LEU A 690 13.99 -10.58 -33.73
C LEU A 690 12.58 -11.22 -33.75
N PRO A 691 12.45 -12.56 -33.71
CA PRO A 691 11.17 -13.24 -33.66
C PRO A 691 10.31 -12.76 -32.48
N ASN A 692 9.07 -12.35 -32.77
CA ASN A 692 8.09 -12.07 -31.73
C ASN A 692 7.52 -13.38 -31.16
N LYS A 693 7.84 -13.66 -29.89
CA LYS A 693 7.38 -14.82 -29.13
C LYS A 693 6.81 -14.39 -27.78
N SER A 694 6.19 -13.21 -27.71
CA SER A 694 5.57 -12.68 -26.48
C SER A 694 4.49 -13.60 -25.89
N SER A 695 3.73 -14.29 -26.75
CA SER A 695 2.74 -15.30 -26.36
C SER A 695 3.31 -16.57 -25.72
N GLN A 696 4.65 -16.73 -25.69
CA GLN A 696 5.32 -17.83 -24.99
C GLN A 696 5.82 -17.45 -23.58
N GLY A 697 5.66 -16.18 -23.18
CA GLY A 697 6.12 -15.63 -21.91
C GLY A 697 7.64 -15.66 -21.74
N ILE A 698 8.09 -15.29 -20.54
CA ILE A 698 9.46 -15.56 -20.09
C ILE A 698 9.57 -17.04 -19.67
N PRO A 699 10.78 -17.66 -19.63
CA PRO A 699 10.90 -19.08 -19.30
C PRO A 699 10.30 -19.50 -17.96
N PHE A 700 10.20 -18.59 -16.98
CA PHE A 700 9.50 -18.81 -15.72
C PHE A 700 8.01 -19.16 -15.90
N ASP A 701 7.31 -18.56 -16.87
CA ASP A 701 5.87 -18.79 -17.12
C ASP A 701 5.56 -20.24 -17.55
N ARG A 702 6.60 -21.01 -17.90
CA ARG A 702 6.55 -22.43 -18.27
C ARG A 702 7.21 -23.34 -17.22
N THR A 703 7.36 -22.86 -15.99
CA THR A 703 7.81 -23.64 -14.83
C THR A 703 6.64 -24.09 -13.95
N THR A 704 6.82 -25.19 -13.22
CA THR A 704 5.84 -25.68 -12.22
C THR A 704 6.56 -25.97 -10.92
N ILE A 705 6.14 -25.33 -9.82
CA ILE A 705 6.83 -25.42 -8.52
C ILE A 705 6.45 -26.73 -7.81
N LEU A 706 7.44 -27.39 -7.21
CA LEU A 706 7.29 -28.64 -6.47
C LEU A 706 7.21 -28.34 -4.97
N LEU A 707 6.02 -28.46 -4.37
CA LEU A 707 5.78 -28.11 -2.96
C LEU A 707 6.17 -29.23 -1.97
N ASP A 708 6.40 -30.44 -2.47
CA ASP A 708 6.66 -31.64 -1.66
C ASP A 708 8.09 -31.77 -1.15
N GLN A 709 8.97 -30.80 -1.43
CA GLN A 709 10.40 -30.85 -1.13
C GLN A 709 10.81 -29.75 -0.15
N SER A 710 11.76 -30.08 0.73
CA SER A 710 12.26 -29.14 1.74
C SER A 710 12.78 -27.85 1.08
N PRO A 711 12.25 -26.67 1.47
CA PRO A 711 12.73 -25.38 0.97
C PRO A 711 14.16 -25.11 1.44
N LYS A 712 14.91 -24.36 0.63
CA LYS A 712 16.17 -23.76 1.05
C LYS A 712 15.93 -22.30 1.42
N TRP A 713 16.03 -22.00 2.71
CA TRP A 713 15.80 -20.66 3.25
C TRP A 713 16.89 -19.67 2.86
N MET A 714 16.52 -18.41 2.69
CA MET A 714 17.41 -17.27 2.44
C MET A 714 16.95 -16.07 3.27
N ASP A 715 17.86 -15.15 3.61
CA ASP A 715 17.54 -13.97 4.44
C ASP A 715 16.39 -13.11 3.87
N HIS A 716 16.34 -13.04 2.54
CA HIS A 716 15.38 -12.26 1.75
C HIS A 716 14.38 -13.10 0.96
N GLY A 717 14.30 -14.42 1.21
CA GLY A 717 13.41 -15.27 0.41
C GLY A 717 13.49 -16.77 0.66
N VAL A 718 13.10 -17.53 -0.36
CA VAL A 718 13.08 -18.99 -0.38
C VAL A 718 13.52 -19.49 -1.75
N GLU A 719 14.42 -20.47 -1.80
CA GLU A 719 14.73 -21.23 -3.01
C GLU A 719 13.94 -22.55 -2.97
N LEU A 720 13.11 -22.74 -4.00
CA LEU A 720 12.29 -23.93 -4.22
C LEU A 720 12.74 -24.66 -5.48
N LYS A 721 12.36 -25.94 -5.62
CA LYS A 721 12.56 -26.66 -6.88
C LYS A 721 11.32 -26.53 -7.76
N ALA A 722 11.55 -26.47 -9.07
CA ALA A 722 10.52 -26.46 -10.09
C ALA A 722 10.92 -27.37 -11.25
N THR A 723 9.95 -27.80 -12.06
CA THR A 723 10.23 -28.41 -13.37
C THR A 723 10.25 -27.34 -14.47
N TYR A 724 11.11 -27.53 -15.46
CA TYR A 724 11.13 -26.78 -16.72
C TYR A 724 11.40 -27.78 -17.86
N GLY A 725 10.32 -28.21 -18.54
CA GLY A 725 10.37 -29.43 -19.34
C GLY A 725 10.70 -30.64 -18.46
N GLU A 726 11.64 -31.47 -18.90
CA GLU A 726 12.11 -32.66 -18.16
C GLU A 726 13.13 -32.33 -17.05
N ALA A 727 13.61 -31.09 -16.95
CA ALA A 727 14.66 -30.71 -16.01
C ALA A 727 14.10 -30.14 -14.70
N THR A 728 14.59 -30.63 -13.56
CA THR A 728 14.38 -30.00 -12.25
C THR A 728 15.39 -28.87 -12.05
N VAL A 729 14.91 -27.67 -11.74
CA VAL A 729 15.70 -26.46 -11.57
C VAL A 729 15.42 -25.80 -10.20
N PRO A 730 16.41 -25.17 -9.55
CA PRO A 730 16.17 -24.28 -8.42
C PRO A 730 15.65 -22.93 -8.92
N LEU A 731 14.63 -22.38 -8.24
CA LEU A 731 14.11 -21.04 -8.45
C LEU A 731 14.08 -20.26 -7.13
N ALA A 732 14.58 -19.03 -7.18
CA ALA A 732 14.61 -18.11 -6.05
C ALA A 732 13.40 -17.17 -6.04
N PHE A 733 12.72 -17.10 -4.90
CA PHE A 733 11.58 -16.23 -4.61
C PHE A 733 11.98 -15.23 -3.53
N SER A 734 11.42 -14.02 -3.57
CA SER A 734 11.58 -13.00 -2.53
C SER A 734 10.32 -12.87 -1.67
N TYR A 735 10.50 -12.45 -0.42
CA TYR A 735 9.38 -11.98 0.40
C TYR A 735 8.97 -10.56 -0.03
N LEU A 736 7.67 -10.33 -0.24
CA LEU A 736 7.17 -9.06 -0.78
C LEU A 736 7.42 -7.85 0.15
N ASP A 737 7.30 -8.04 1.46
CA ASP A 737 7.57 -7.04 2.52
C ASP A 737 9.00 -6.46 2.53
N GLN A 738 9.98 -7.16 1.94
CA GLN A 738 11.38 -6.74 1.88
C GLN A 738 11.79 -6.16 0.52
N LEU A 739 10.92 -6.21 -0.48
CA LEU A 739 11.22 -5.66 -1.81
C LEU A 739 11.13 -4.14 -1.87
N GLY A 740 10.27 -3.50 -1.06
CA GLY A 740 10.01 -2.06 -1.12
C GLY A 740 11.26 -1.16 -1.02
N PHE A 741 12.24 -1.56 -0.20
CA PHE A 741 13.53 -0.86 -0.04
C PHE A 741 14.52 -1.11 -1.19
N ASN A 742 14.38 -2.22 -1.93
CA ASN A 742 15.35 -2.67 -2.94
C ASN A 742 14.84 -2.51 -4.39
N LEU A 743 13.57 -2.17 -4.59
CA LEU A 743 12.91 -2.19 -5.90
C LEU A 743 13.58 -1.21 -6.89
N MET A 744 13.90 0.01 -6.43
CA MET A 744 14.56 1.06 -7.22
C MET A 744 15.94 0.65 -7.78
N THR A 745 16.71 -0.13 -7.03
CA THR A 745 18.11 -0.46 -7.39
C THR A 745 18.23 -1.76 -8.17
N LYS A 746 17.23 -2.64 -8.09
CA LYS A 746 17.27 -3.98 -8.71
C LYS A 746 16.20 -4.21 -9.77
N ARG A 747 15.14 -3.39 -9.88
CA ARG A 747 13.92 -3.56 -10.73
C ARG A 747 13.78 -4.95 -11.38
N PRO A 748 13.58 -6.02 -10.60
CA PRO A 748 13.43 -7.35 -11.15
C PRO A 748 12.05 -7.48 -11.80
N VAL A 749 11.92 -8.24 -12.88
CA VAL A 749 10.59 -8.74 -13.29
C VAL A 749 10.09 -9.66 -12.18
N LEU A 750 8.96 -9.29 -11.57
CA LEU A 750 8.30 -10.05 -10.51
C LEU A 750 7.11 -10.85 -11.06
N ARG A 751 6.77 -11.96 -10.40
CA ARG A 751 5.51 -12.67 -10.62
C ARG A 751 4.89 -13.10 -9.29
N SER A 752 3.62 -12.79 -9.09
CA SER A 752 2.87 -13.06 -7.85
C SER A 752 2.05 -14.35 -7.91
N TYR A 753 1.79 -14.85 -9.13
CA TYR A 753 1.07 -16.08 -9.43
C TYR A 753 1.91 -17.07 -10.25
N MET A 754 1.82 -18.36 -9.94
CA MET A 754 2.61 -19.44 -10.55
C MET A 754 1.87 -20.77 -10.59
N ARG A 755 2.30 -21.69 -11.45
CA ARG A 755 1.80 -23.07 -11.46
C ARG A 755 2.52 -23.89 -10.40
N VAL A 756 1.77 -24.72 -9.68
CA VAL A 756 2.31 -25.61 -8.64
C VAL A 756 1.86 -27.04 -8.90
N VAL A 757 2.64 -28.00 -8.42
CA VAL A 757 2.19 -29.37 -8.16
C VAL A 757 2.48 -29.64 -6.69
N ASP A 758 1.41 -29.91 -5.94
CA ASP A 758 1.53 -30.68 -4.71
C ASP A 758 1.39 -32.17 -5.07
N SER A 759 2.20 -33.02 -4.45
CA SER A 759 2.07 -34.48 -4.56
C SER A 759 1.19 -35.08 -3.45
N LYS A 760 0.65 -34.23 -2.57
CA LYS A 760 -0.31 -34.58 -1.51
C LYS A 760 -1.69 -33.97 -1.81
N PRO A 761 -2.77 -34.76 -1.68
CA PRO A 761 -4.15 -34.29 -1.85
C PRO A 761 -4.74 -33.63 -0.58
#